data_AF-A0A1W0X9G5-F1
#
_entry.id   AF-A0A1W0X9G5-F1
#
_cell.length_a   1.000
_cell.length_b   1.000
_cell.length_c   1.000
_cell.angle_alpha   90.00
_cell.angle_beta   90.00
_cell.angle_gamma   90.00
#
_symmetry.space_group_name_H-M   'P 1'
#
loop_
_entity.id
_entity.type
_entity.pdbx_description
1 polymer ?
#
loop_
_entity_poly.entity_id
_entity_poly.type
_entity_poly.pdbx_seq_one_letter_code
_entity_poly.pdbx_strand_id
1 'polypeptide(L)'
;MAPLTDGVKNQVIQWISDTTSPVLMFSEKKSAISDYVKDLFWSIGVKPNVVEVDQLSNAAEVLDALEVTTGERSLPGVFIRGHYVGGCEEIKELHQTRKLLPMVNGEPNGTAKVPENDASVQNGVPSKPGQTGPPPPPPTSRKPKTSNGFVLPVPEQVQKWIKDDETPVVIFSKKTCPHCANVKSLFEGIAVPAHVIELDTTPKGAEIQDILFRMTGQATVPNVFIGGNHVGGYDTTAKLHSDGHLLAKIGPIREPIPATNEKYDYDLVIIGGGSGGLATSKEAARLGAKVAVFDYVAPSPLGTTWGLGGTCVNVGCIPKKLMHQAAILGELHEDAKAFGWEFSDQKRHNWDKMVTAIQDYIHSLNWKYKIQLRDASITYINSFAKFLDPHTVSATNARGKEKLVTSAKFVIATGGRPKYPDIPGAKEYCVTSDDLFALPYPPGKTLCVGASYVSLECGGFLANLGFDTTVMVRSILLRGFDQQIAERIGEFMEKERKIKFIRGAIPTKVELIEAGTPGRLRVTSDVEGKELVEEYNTVLFAIGRDACTDKIGLENAGVKVNKKSGKLNTVHEQTNIENIYAIGDVLDGMPELTPVAIQSGLRLARRLFGGATETYDYQMIPTTVFTPLEYGAIGLAEEDALKKFGEENIEVYHTLYRPLEWTVPGHAESHCYAKLICNKLDDERVVGLHILGPNAGEITQGYAVGIRLGATKRDFDNTTGIHPTQSEIFTTLTVTKSSGEELTSSGC
;
A
#
# COMPACT_ATOMS: atom_id res chain seq x y z
N MET A 1 36.90 33.94 8.95
CA MET A 1 35.89 34.45 9.90
C MET A 1 36.47 35.69 10.56
N ALA A 2 35.66 36.71 10.83
CA ALA A 2 36.06 37.75 11.78
C ALA A 2 36.10 37.13 13.20
N PRO A 3 36.93 37.62 14.13
CA PRO A 3 36.83 37.17 15.51
C PRO A 3 35.46 37.55 16.07
N LEU A 4 34.73 36.55 16.60
CA LEU A 4 33.53 36.76 17.39
C LEU A 4 33.82 37.78 18.50
N THR A 5 32.96 38.78 18.66
CA THR A 5 33.07 39.69 19.79
C THR A 5 32.68 38.96 21.07
N ASP A 6 33.45 39.12 22.16
CA ASP A 6 33.18 38.43 23.43
C ASP A 6 31.76 38.71 23.96
N GLY A 7 31.16 39.85 23.58
CA GLY A 7 29.79 40.22 23.92
C GLY A 7 28.73 39.24 23.41
N VAL A 8 28.77 38.85 22.13
CA VAL A 8 27.73 37.96 21.55
C VAL A 8 27.85 36.54 22.09
N LYS A 9 29.08 36.05 22.29
CA LYS A 9 29.30 34.76 22.94
C LYS A 9 28.75 34.72 24.38
N ASN A 10 29.01 35.78 25.15
CA ASN A 10 28.46 35.91 26.50
C ASN A 10 26.92 36.03 26.50
N GLN A 11 26.32 36.69 25.51
CA GLN A 11 24.87 36.77 25.35
C GLN A 11 24.23 35.40 25.07
N VAL A 12 24.82 34.59 24.19
CA VAL A 12 24.33 33.22 23.92
C VAL A 12 24.48 32.33 25.15
N ILE A 13 25.61 32.41 25.86
CA ILE A 13 25.81 31.69 27.14
C ILE A 13 24.78 32.15 28.18
N GLN A 14 24.47 33.44 28.26
CA GLN A 14 23.46 33.98 29.19
C GLN A 14 22.06 33.44 28.88
N TRP A 15 21.66 33.36 27.61
CA TRP A 15 20.39 32.73 27.22
C TRP A 15 20.35 31.25 27.58
N ILE A 16 21.41 30.48 27.27
CA ILE A 16 21.48 29.04 27.59
C ILE A 16 21.46 28.78 29.10
N SER A 17 22.05 29.69 29.89
CA SER A 17 22.10 29.60 31.36
C SER A 17 20.83 30.12 32.04
N ASP A 18 19.85 30.65 31.30
CA ASP A 18 18.59 31.14 31.85
C ASP A 18 17.67 29.97 32.23
N THR A 19 17.54 29.73 33.54
CA THR A 19 16.75 28.63 34.09
C THR A 19 15.26 28.96 34.27
N THR A 20 14.78 30.13 33.80
CA THR A 20 13.36 30.49 33.89
C THR A 20 12.45 29.60 33.05
N SER A 21 12.99 28.95 32.02
CA SER A 21 12.34 27.88 31.25
C SER A 21 13.23 26.63 31.23
N PRO A 22 12.67 25.41 31.40
CA PRO A 22 13.46 24.19 31.28
C PRO A 22 13.83 23.87 29.82
N VAL A 23 13.26 24.59 28.83
CA VAL A 23 13.56 24.44 27.40
C VAL A 23 13.83 25.81 26.78
N LEU A 24 14.97 25.93 26.11
CA LEU A 24 15.34 27.05 25.26
C LEU A 24 15.49 26.55 23.81
N MET A 25 15.01 27.34 22.86
CA MET A 25 15.04 27.02 21.44
C MET A 25 15.50 28.24 20.65
N PHE A 26 16.56 28.08 19.88
CA PHE A 26 16.94 29.01 18.83
C PHE A 26 16.22 28.56 17.55
N SER A 27 15.51 29.47 16.86
CA SER A 27 14.70 29.14 15.69
C SER A 27 14.62 30.26 14.67
N GLU A 28 13.93 30.00 13.55
CA GLU A 28 13.51 31.01 12.59
C GLU A 28 11.98 31.16 12.61
N LYS A 29 11.50 32.41 12.63
CA LYS A 29 10.11 32.79 12.88
C LYS A 29 9.07 32.27 11.86
N LYS A 30 9.52 31.77 10.71
CA LYS A 30 8.67 31.20 9.64
C LYS A 30 9.16 29.84 9.15
N SER A 31 9.89 29.10 9.98
CA SER A 31 10.38 27.78 9.64
C SER A 31 9.39 26.71 10.11
N ALA A 32 8.78 25.99 9.16
CA ALA A 32 7.89 24.86 9.46
C ALA A 32 8.59 23.75 10.27
N ILE A 33 9.92 23.63 10.16
CA ILE A 33 10.74 22.73 10.99
C ILE A 33 10.77 23.22 12.44
N SER A 34 10.91 24.53 12.64
CA SER A 34 10.84 25.14 13.97
C SER A 34 9.44 25.03 14.57
N ASP A 35 8.39 25.28 13.80
CA ASP A 35 7.02 25.19 14.32
C ASP A 35 6.63 23.74 14.67
N TYR A 36 7.07 22.74 13.88
CA TYR A 36 6.94 21.32 14.23
C TYR A 36 7.63 20.97 15.56
N VAL A 37 8.83 21.50 15.83
CA VAL A 37 9.52 21.27 17.11
C VAL A 37 8.79 21.98 18.27
N LYS A 38 8.21 23.16 18.06
CA LYS A 38 7.35 23.83 19.06
C LYS A 38 6.11 22.97 19.38
N ASP A 39 5.46 22.39 18.36
CA ASP A 39 4.32 21.48 18.51
C ASP A 39 4.66 20.20 19.29
N LEU A 40 5.86 19.63 19.07
CA LEU A 40 6.32 18.46 19.85
C LEU A 40 6.42 18.78 21.36
N PHE A 41 6.91 19.97 21.73
CA PHE A 41 6.93 20.40 23.14
C PHE A 41 5.53 20.71 23.68
N TRP A 42 4.66 21.39 22.90
CA TRP A 42 3.28 21.66 23.32
C TRP A 42 2.48 20.37 23.53
N SER A 43 2.71 19.33 22.73
CA SER A 43 2.04 18.03 22.88
C SER A 43 2.36 17.31 24.20
N ILE A 44 3.48 17.65 24.85
CA ILE A 44 3.85 17.16 26.19
C ILE A 44 3.60 18.20 27.30
N GLY A 45 2.84 19.27 27.02
CA GLY A 45 2.47 20.30 27.97
C GLY A 45 3.56 21.33 28.28
N VAL A 46 4.64 21.37 27.51
CA VAL A 46 5.80 22.25 27.72
C VAL A 46 5.80 23.37 26.69
N LYS A 47 5.96 24.62 27.13
CA LYS A 47 6.14 25.76 26.21
C LYS A 47 7.63 26.14 26.18
N PRO A 48 8.34 26.01 25.04
CA PRO A 48 9.73 26.43 24.96
C PRO A 48 9.86 27.96 25.07
N ASN A 49 10.98 28.42 25.64
CA ASN A 49 11.43 29.79 25.47
C ASN A 49 12.14 29.89 24.10
N VAL A 50 11.80 30.89 23.30
CA VAL A 50 12.17 30.93 21.87
C VAL A 50 12.93 32.21 21.54
N VAL A 51 14.14 32.05 21.01
CA VAL A 51 14.95 33.11 20.41
C VAL A 51 14.86 32.98 18.89
N GLU A 52 14.03 33.82 18.27
CA GLU A 52 13.90 33.87 16.80
C GLU A 52 15.12 34.59 16.21
N VAL A 53 16.12 33.82 15.78
CA VAL A 53 17.45 34.29 15.38
C VAL A 53 17.38 35.17 14.13
N ASP A 54 16.47 34.88 13.21
CA ASP A 54 16.23 35.66 11.98
C ASP A 54 15.69 37.08 12.25
N GLN A 55 15.24 37.36 13.47
CA GLN A 55 14.76 38.68 13.89
C GLN A 55 15.84 39.52 14.60
N LEU A 56 17.03 38.96 14.83
CA LEU A 56 18.15 39.65 15.49
C LEU A 56 19.01 40.41 14.46
N SER A 57 19.41 41.64 14.79
CA SER A 57 20.29 42.45 13.93
C SER A 57 21.70 41.86 13.77
N ASN A 58 22.10 40.96 14.66
CA ASN A 58 23.38 40.23 14.68
C ASN A 58 23.20 38.71 14.46
N ALA A 59 22.16 38.28 13.75
CA ALA A 59 21.81 36.87 13.50
C ALA A 59 23.00 35.96 13.11
N ALA A 60 23.88 36.43 12.21
CA ALA A 60 25.05 35.67 11.77
C ALA A 60 26.07 35.44 12.90
N GLU A 61 26.31 36.44 13.75
CA GLU A 61 27.22 36.32 14.91
C GLU A 61 26.63 35.39 15.99
N VAL A 62 25.30 35.36 16.13
CA VAL A 62 24.60 34.42 17.02
C VAL A 62 24.69 32.99 16.50
N LEU A 63 24.56 32.76 15.19
CA LEU A 63 24.77 31.45 14.57
C LEU A 63 26.22 30.95 14.74
N ASP A 64 27.21 31.83 14.56
CA ASP A 64 28.62 31.50 14.75
C ASP A 64 28.93 31.21 16.24
N ALA A 65 28.29 31.94 17.17
CA ALA A 65 28.39 31.68 18.61
C ALA A 65 27.70 30.37 19.04
N LEU A 66 26.61 29.99 18.37
CA LEU A 66 25.96 28.69 18.56
C LEU A 66 26.86 27.55 18.07
N GLU A 67 27.39 27.64 16.84
CA GLU A 67 28.31 26.62 16.28
C GLU A 67 29.54 26.40 17.17
N VAL A 68 30.11 27.47 17.75
CA VAL A 68 31.21 27.40 18.72
C VAL A 68 30.79 26.76 20.07
N THR A 69 29.51 26.81 20.42
CA THR A 69 28.97 26.30 21.69
C THR A 69 28.46 24.85 21.58
N THR A 70 27.90 24.47 20.43
CA THR A 70 27.21 23.17 20.21
C THR A 70 27.95 22.23 19.26
N GLY A 71 28.83 22.76 18.40
CA GLY A 71 29.36 22.07 17.23
C GLY A 71 28.45 22.10 16.00
N GLU A 72 27.28 22.74 16.09
CA GLU A 72 26.27 22.80 15.03
C GLU A 72 25.79 24.23 14.75
N ARG A 73 25.78 24.61 13.47
CA ARG A 73 25.24 25.88 12.96
C ARG A 73 23.79 25.76 12.45
N SER A 74 23.09 24.69 12.85
CA SER A 74 21.75 24.33 12.39
C SER A 74 20.66 25.04 13.20
N LEU A 75 19.51 25.32 12.59
CA LEU A 75 18.29 25.74 13.28
C LEU A 75 17.13 24.78 12.92
N PRO A 76 16.22 24.45 13.87
CA PRO A 76 16.24 24.92 15.26
C PRO A 76 17.32 24.23 16.10
N GLY A 77 17.93 24.97 17.03
CA GLY A 77 18.88 24.44 18.02
C GLY A 77 18.22 24.42 19.40
N VAL A 78 18.08 23.23 20.00
CA VAL A 78 17.31 23.05 21.24
C VAL A 78 18.22 22.70 22.43
N PHE A 79 17.96 23.39 23.53
CA PHE A 79 18.59 23.17 24.83
C PHE A 79 17.52 22.79 25.86
N ILE A 80 17.81 21.77 26.67
CA ILE A 80 16.98 21.39 27.82
C ILE A 80 17.83 21.54 29.07
N ARG A 81 17.38 22.39 30.01
CA ARG A 81 18.08 22.74 31.26
C ARG A 81 19.54 23.15 31.05
N GLY A 82 19.80 23.96 30.02
CA GLY A 82 21.13 24.46 29.66
C GLY A 82 22.04 23.46 28.92
N HIS A 83 21.61 22.21 28.73
CA HIS A 83 22.33 21.23 27.91
C HIS A 83 21.80 21.24 26.48
N TYR A 84 22.70 21.28 25.48
CA TYR A 84 22.32 21.11 24.08
C TYR A 84 21.82 19.68 23.83
N VAL A 85 20.71 19.54 23.12
CA VAL A 85 20.04 18.26 22.86
C VAL A 85 20.03 17.88 21.38
N GLY A 86 20.15 18.87 20.48
CA GLY A 86 20.15 18.67 19.03
C GLY A 86 19.14 19.57 18.32
N GLY A 87 18.74 19.16 17.12
CA GLY A 87 17.76 19.83 16.30
C GLY A 87 16.45 19.04 16.17
N CYS A 88 15.82 19.14 15.00
CA CYS A 88 14.47 18.61 14.79
C CYS A 88 14.39 17.08 14.89
N GLU A 89 15.37 16.33 14.35
CA GLU A 89 15.30 14.88 14.32
C GLU A 89 15.62 14.27 15.70
N GLU A 90 16.55 14.86 16.46
CA GLU A 90 16.90 14.43 17.83
C GLU A 90 15.72 14.63 18.79
N ILE A 91 15.05 15.80 18.74
CA ILE A 91 13.87 16.08 19.56
C ILE A 91 12.69 15.18 19.18
N LYS A 92 12.54 14.86 17.90
CA LYS A 92 11.53 13.92 17.38
C LYS A 92 11.81 12.48 17.81
N GLU A 93 13.06 12.02 17.80
CA GLU A 93 13.43 10.71 18.35
C GLU A 93 13.16 10.64 19.86
N LEU A 94 13.55 11.66 20.62
CA LEU A 94 13.28 11.74 22.07
C LEU A 94 11.78 11.78 22.38
N HIS A 95 10.97 12.44 21.54
CA HIS A 95 9.52 12.42 21.67
C HIS A 95 8.94 11.02 21.38
N GLN A 96 9.32 10.41 20.25
CA GLN A 96 8.83 9.07 19.85
C GLN A 96 9.24 7.97 20.85
N THR A 97 10.45 8.06 21.42
CA THR A 97 10.95 7.14 22.46
C THR A 97 10.46 7.48 23.87
N ARG A 98 9.59 8.50 24.03
CA ARG A 98 9.04 9.00 25.30
C ARG A 98 10.08 9.48 26.32
N LYS A 99 11.28 9.84 25.87
CA LYS A 99 12.37 10.37 26.70
C LYS A 99 12.33 11.90 26.86
N LEU A 100 11.66 12.61 25.95
CA LEU A 100 11.64 14.08 25.94
C LEU A 100 11.08 14.69 27.23
N LEU A 101 9.93 14.21 27.72
CA LEU A 101 9.31 14.72 28.94
C LEU A 101 10.15 14.39 30.21
N PRO A 102 10.64 13.15 30.42
CA PRO A 102 11.63 12.86 31.48
C PRO A 102 12.85 13.80 31.48
N MET A 103 13.40 14.12 30.31
CA MET A 103 14.54 15.06 30.20
C MET A 103 14.16 16.49 30.62
N VAL A 104 12.98 16.98 30.24
CA VAL A 104 12.46 18.29 30.70
C VAL A 104 12.22 18.28 32.22
N ASN A 105 11.73 17.17 32.77
CA ASN A 105 11.52 16.96 34.21
C ASN A 105 12.83 16.77 35.01
N GLY A 106 13.94 16.46 34.33
CA GLY A 106 15.24 16.21 34.95
C GLY A 106 15.40 14.82 35.56
N GLU A 107 14.64 13.85 35.06
CA GLU A 107 14.78 12.45 35.43
C GLU A 107 16.07 11.87 34.80
N PRO A 108 16.87 11.06 35.52
CA PRO A 108 18.14 10.57 35.01
C PRO A 108 17.95 9.58 33.85
N ASN A 109 18.58 9.89 32.70
CA ASN A 109 18.58 9.04 31.51
C ASN A 109 19.23 7.67 31.78
N GLY A 110 18.44 6.60 31.80
CA GLY A 110 18.94 5.24 31.96
C GLY A 110 19.52 4.66 30.66
N THR A 111 20.86 4.58 30.56
CA THR A 111 21.57 3.85 29.49
C THR A 111 22.93 3.29 29.95
N ALA A 112 23.27 2.10 29.42
CA ALA A 112 24.60 1.43 29.40
C ALA A 112 25.06 0.56 30.61
N LYS A 113 25.91 -0.43 30.29
CA LYS A 113 26.31 -1.62 31.09
C LYS A 113 27.59 -1.44 31.94
N VAL A 114 27.84 -2.45 32.80
CA VAL A 114 29.09 -2.89 33.49
C VAL A 114 29.35 -2.21 34.87
N PRO A 115 29.83 -2.90 35.94
CA PRO A 115 30.20 -4.33 36.12
C PRO A 115 29.34 -5.10 37.19
N GLU A 116 29.83 -6.25 37.67
CA GLU A 116 29.34 -7.04 38.81
C GLU A 116 29.81 -6.49 40.18
N ASN A 117 28.97 -6.57 41.23
CA ASN A 117 29.31 -7.33 42.45
C ASN A 117 28.15 -7.47 43.46
N ASP A 118 28.23 -8.57 44.21
CA ASP A 118 27.37 -9.10 45.29
C ASP A 118 26.80 -8.11 46.35
N ALA A 119 25.55 -8.36 46.78
CA ALA A 119 25.23 -9.02 48.08
C ALA A 119 23.88 -8.59 48.73
N SER A 120 22.96 -9.55 48.92
CA SER A 120 21.83 -9.52 49.90
C SER A 120 20.75 -8.42 49.69
N VAL A 121 19.48 -8.56 50.06
CA VAL A 121 18.87 -9.16 51.27
C VAL A 121 17.57 -9.92 50.93
N GLN A 122 17.28 -10.96 51.73
CA GLN A 122 16.10 -11.81 51.63
C GLN A 122 14.81 -11.12 52.12
N ASN A 123 13.65 -11.56 51.61
CA ASN A 123 12.45 -11.86 52.40
C ASN A 123 11.47 -12.72 51.57
N GLY A 124 11.15 -13.94 52.03
CA GLY A 124 9.98 -14.71 51.56
C GLY A 124 8.74 -14.37 52.40
N VAL A 125 7.66 -15.15 52.53
CA VAL A 125 7.25 -16.56 52.28
C VAL A 125 5.69 -16.57 52.46
N PRO A 126 4.83 -17.59 52.17
CA PRO A 126 4.84 -18.75 51.25
C PRO A 126 3.67 -18.76 50.22
N SER A 127 3.72 -19.70 49.27
CA SER A 127 2.53 -20.27 48.61
C SER A 127 2.24 -21.70 49.12
N LYS A 128 0.97 -22.16 49.02
CA LYS A 128 0.57 -23.56 49.29
C LYS A 128 0.05 -24.25 48.01
N PRO A 129 0.27 -25.57 47.83
CA PRO A 129 -0.10 -26.28 46.60
C PRO A 129 -1.51 -26.90 46.64
N GLY A 130 -2.15 -27.03 45.48
CA GLY A 130 -3.44 -27.71 45.28
C GLY A 130 -3.42 -28.60 44.03
N GLN A 131 -3.82 -29.85 44.20
CA GLN A 131 -3.63 -31.02 43.31
C GLN A 131 -4.25 -30.90 41.90
N THR A 132 -3.65 -31.60 40.94
CA THR A 132 -4.17 -31.82 39.58
C THR A 132 -4.85 -33.20 39.45
N GLY A 133 -5.95 -33.26 38.70
CA GLY A 133 -6.58 -34.52 38.25
C GLY A 133 -6.24 -34.84 36.77
N PRO A 134 -6.37 -36.11 36.33
CA PRO A 134 -6.01 -36.52 34.97
C PRO A 134 -7.08 -36.16 33.92
N PRO A 135 -6.69 -35.89 32.66
CA PRO A 135 -7.62 -35.56 31.56
C PRO A 135 -8.29 -36.81 30.94
N PRO A 136 -9.45 -36.65 30.27
CA PRO A 136 -10.16 -37.74 29.59
C PRO A 136 -9.49 -38.17 28.26
N PRO A 137 -9.78 -39.39 27.76
CA PRO A 137 -9.19 -39.91 26.52
C PRO A 137 -9.78 -39.28 25.24
N PRO A 138 -9.04 -39.28 24.12
CA PRO A 138 -9.47 -38.64 22.87
C PRO A 138 -10.51 -39.47 22.09
N PRO A 139 -11.40 -38.82 21.31
CA PRO A 139 -12.36 -39.50 20.45
C PRO A 139 -11.70 -40.13 19.22
N THR A 140 -12.24 -41.28 18.78
CA THR A 140 -11.75 -42.04 17.63
C THR A 140 -12.13 -41.38 16.30
N SER A 141 -11.14 -40.99 15.49
CA SER A 141 -11.39 -40.38 14.17
C SER A 141 -11.67 -41.43 13.09
N ARG A 142 -12.80 -41.28 12.39
CA ARG A 142 -13.04 -41.92 11.09
C ARG A 142 -12.21 -41.20 10.01
N LYS A 143 -11.63 -41.97 9.08
CA LYS A 143 -10.81 -41.43 7.98
C LYS A 143 -11.66 -40.64 6.96
N PRO A 144 -11.29 -39.40 6.61
CA PRO A 144 -11.71 -38.78 5.35
C PRO A 144 -10.98 -39.44 4.16
N LYS A 145 -11.64 -39.52 3.00
CA LYS A 145 -10.98 -39.88 1.73
C LYS A 145 -10.36 -38.62 1.11
N THR A 146 -9.12 -38.73 0.64
CA THR A 146 -8.35 -37.62 0.05
C THR A 146 -8.62 -37.46 -1.44
N SER A 147 -8.80 -36.22 -1.90
CA SER A 147 -8.52 -35.81 -3.28
C SER A 147 -7.02 -35.52 -3.43
N ASN A 148 -6.42 -35.90 -4.57
CA ASN A 148 -4.97 -35.96 -4.72
C ASN A 148 -4.32 -34.59 -5.00
N GLY A 149 -3.74 -33.99 -3.96
CA GLY A 149 -2.43 -33.35 -4.07
C GLY A 149 -1.38 -34.30 -3.49
N PHE A 150 -0.31 -34.62 -4.23
CA PHE A 150 0.73 -35.54 -3.75
C PHE A 150 1.58 -34.89 -2.63
N VAL A 151 1.15 -35.08 -1.38
CA VAL A 151 2.00 -34.84 -0.21
C VAL A 151 2.94 -36.03 -0.07
N LEU A 152 4.25 -35.78 -0.15
CA LEU A 152 5.27 -36.83 -0.02
C LEU A 152 5.21 -37.46 1.39
N PRO A 153 5.40 -38.78 1.52
CA PRO A 153 5.69 -39.43 2.80
C PRO A 153 6.84 -38.74 3.53
N VAL A 154 6.77 -38.66 4.87
CA VAL A 154 7.76 -37.94 5.69
C VAL A 154 9.22 -38.35 5.39
N PRO A 155 9.57 -39.65 5.22
CA PRO A 155 10.93 -40.03 4.85
C PRO A 155 11.37 -39.50 3.49
N GLU A 156 10.47 -39.46 2.49
CA GLU A 156 10.74 -38.89 1.16
C GLU A 156 10.87 -37.37 1.22
N GLN A 157 10.07 -36.70 2.04
CA GLN A 157 10.17 -35.26 2.26
C GLN A 157 11.50 -34.87 2.95
N VAL A 158 11.96 -35.65 3.93
CA VAL A 158 13.26 -35.46 4.60
C VAL A 158 14.41 -35.72 3.63
N GLN A 159 14.35 -36.79 2.83
CA GLN A 159 15.33 -37.06 1.78
C GLN A 159 15.35 -35.96 0.71
N LYS A 160 14.19 -35.41 0.33
CA LYS A 160 14.09 -34.29 -0.62
C LYS A 160 14.76 -33.03 -0.09
N TRP A 161 14.51 -32.66 1.16
CA TRP A 161 15.18 -31.50 1.77
C TRP A 161 16.70 -31.70 1.84
N ILE A 162 17.17 -32.87 2.26
CA ILE A 162 18.61 -33.14 2.40
C ILE A 162 19.33 -33.15 1.04
N LYS A 163 18.66 -33.61 -0.03
CA LYS A 163 19.18 -33.69 -1.41
C LYS A 163 18.72 -32.53 -2.28
N ASP A 164 18.49 -31.36 -1.69
CA ASP A 164 18.12 -30.16 -2.41
C ASP A 164 19.37 -29.52 -3.04
N ASP A 165 19.56 -29.73 -4.35
CA ASP A 165 20.69 -29.19 -5.11
C ASP A 165 20.65 -27.65 -5.24
N GLU A 166 19.55 -26.98 -4.85
CA GLU A 166 19.45 -25.52 -4.88
C GLU A 166 19.93 -24.85 -3.58
N THR A 167 19.83 -25.53 -2.44
CA THR A 167 20.31 -25.02 -1.14
C THR A 167 21.23 -26.04 -0.47
N PRO A 168 22.57 -25.92 -0.64
CA PRO A 168 23.49 -26.98 -0.23
C PRO A 168 23.60 -27.17 1.28
N VAL A 169 23.11 -26.25 2.11
CA VAL A 169 23.10 -26.35 3.58
C VAL A 169 21.67 -26.50 4.10
N VAL A 170 21.42 -27.52 4.92
CA VAL A 170 20.11 -27.77 5.55
C VAL A 170 20.29 -27.88 7.05
N ILE A 171 19.46 -27.18 7.82
CA ILE A 171 19.55 -27.11 9.29
C ILE A 171 18.19 -27.51 9.88
N PHE A 172 18.10 -28.74 10.39
CA PHE A 172 16.97 -29.15 11.21
C PHE A 172 17.15 -28.59 12.62
N SER A 173 16.18 -27.79 13.07
CA SER A 173 16.30 -26.83 14.16
C SER A 173 15.09 -26.89 15.11
N LYS A 174 15.19 -26.20 16.26
CA LYS A 174 14.02 -25.76 17.05
C LYS A 174 14.22 -24.31 17.48
N LYS A 175 13.17 -23.50 17.47
CA LYS A 175 13.26 -22.05 17.76
C LYS A 175 13.79 -21.73 19.15
N THR A 176 13.52 -22.60 20.13
CA THR A 176 13.95 -22.43 21.53
C THR A 176 15.36 -22.95 21.83
N CYS A 177 16.08 -23.52 20.85
CA CYS A 177 17.39 -24.12 21.08
C CYS A 177 18.55 -23.13 20.83
N PRO A 178 19.40 -22.82 21.83
CA PRO A 178 20.50 -21.86 21.65
C PRO A 178 21.56 -22.35 20.67
N HIS A 179 21.87 -23.65 20.63
CA HIS A 179 22.77 -24.21 19.62
C HIS A 179 22.21 -24.09 18.19
N CYS A 180 20.88 -24.10 18.03
CA CYS A 180 20.25 -23.85 16.73
C CYS A 180 20.35 -22.37 16.32
N ALA A 181 20.24 -21.43 17.28
CA ALA A 181 20.50 -20.02 17.00
C ALA A 181 21.97 -19.81 16.59
N ASN A 182 22.91 -20.33 17.37
CA ASN A 182 24.35 -20.16 17.11
C ASN A 182 24.77 -20.75 15.75
N VAL A 183 24.22 -21.89 15.32
CA VAL A 183 24.57 -22.46 14.01
C VAL A 183 23.98 -21.67 12.84
N LYS A 184 22.78 -21.07 12.99
CA LYS A 184 22.21 -20.15 11.98
C LYS A 184 23.08 -18.91 11.86
N SER A 185 23.40 -18.27 12.98
CA SER A 185 24.27 -17.08 13.00
C SER A 185 25.68 -17.35 12.49
N LEU A 186 26.18 -18.59 12.62
CA LEU A 186 27.44 -19.00 11.97
C LEU A 186 27.31 -18.99 10.43
N PHE A 187 26.28 -19.63 9.87
CA PHE A 187 26.07 -19.66 8.41
C PHE A 187 25.72 -18.27 7.83
N GLU A 188 24.92 -17.48 8.56
CA GLU A 188 24.67 -16.05 8.26
C GLU A 188 25.97 -15.25 8.26
N GLY A 189 26.84 -15.44 9.26
CA GLY A 189 28.12 -14.73 9.40
C GLY A 189 29.15 -15.05 8.31
N ILE A 190 29.02 -16.18 7.61
CA ILE A 190 29.83 -16.54 6.43
C ILE A 190 29.08 -16.36 5.09
N ALA A 191 27.91 -15.70 5.11
CA ALA A 191 27.06 -15.44 3.94
C ALA A 191 26.68 -16.70 3.14
N VAL A 192 26.51 -17.85 3.80
CA VAL A 192 26.06 -19.10 3.18
C VAL A 192 24.57 -19.31 3.49
N PRO A 193 23.68 -19.33 2.48
CA PRO A 193 22.26 -19.58 2.69
C PRO A 193 22.01 -21.01 3.19
N ALA A 194 21.09 -21.16 4.14
CA ALA A 194 20.74 -22.45 4.72
C ALA A 194 19.22 -22.64 4.81
N HIS A 195 18.74 -23.81 4.39
CA HIS A 195 17.34 -24.21 4.52
C HIS A 195 17.07 -24.63 5.97
N VAL A 196 16.45 -23.75 6.76
CA VAL A 196 16.13 -24.00 8.17
C VAL A 196 14.75 -24.66 8.30
N ILE A 197 14.70 -25.82 8.96
CA ILE A 197 13.47 -26.59 9.19
C ILE A 197 13.21 -26.64 10.71
N GLU A 198 12.29 -25.81 11.19
CA GLU A 198 11.96 -25.66 12.61
C GLU A 198 11.01 -26.77 13.08
N LEU A 199 11.56 -27.85 13.64
CA LEU A 199 10.83 -29.07 14.03
C LEU A 199 9.76 -28.84 15.12
N ASP A 200 9.84 -27.75 15.87
CA ASP A 200 8.84 -27.34 16.85
C ASP A 200 7.61 -26.65 16.22
N THR A 201 7.72 -26.19 14.96
CA THR A 201 6.60 -25.58 14.21
C THR A 201 6.25 -26.31 12.89
N THR A 202 7.05 -27.29 12.49
CA THR A 202 6.80 -28.12 11.30
C THR A 202 5.78 -29.22 11.60
N PRO A 203 4.72 -29.40 10.79
CA PRO A 203 3.82 -30.54 10.92
C PRO A 203 4.59 -31.87 10.93
N LYS A 204 4.29 -32.74 11.90
CA LYS A 204 5.00 -34.01 12.16
C LYS A 204 6.50 -33.86 12.50
N GLY A 205 6.94 -32.71 13.02
CA GLY A 205 8.34 -32.45 13.39
C GLY A 205 8.98 -33.48 14.34
N ALA A 206 8.20 -34.13 15.22
CA ALA A 206 8.68 -35.23 16.05
C ALA A 206 8.99 -36.51 15.24
N GLU A 207 8.13 -36.87 14.28
CA GLU A 207 8.34 -38.00 13.35
C GLU A 207 9.57 -37.74 12.47
N ILE A 208 9.77 -36.48 12.04
CA ILE A 208 10.98 -36.03 11.34
C ILE A 208 12.22 -36.19 12.23
N GLN A 209 12.16 -35.80 13.52
CA GLN A 209 13.28 -35.93 14.45
C GLN A 209 13.68 -37.40 14.68
N ASP A 210 12.71 -38.31 14.78
CA ASP A 210 12.97 -39.76 14.88
C ASP A 210 13.60 -40.33 13.60
N ILE A 211 13.17 -39.86 12.42
CA ILE A 211 13.76 -40.22 11.13
C ILE A 211 15.22 -39.74 11.06
N LEU A 212 15.49 -38.49 11.46
CA LEU A 212 16.84 -37.92 11.52
C LEU A 212 17.74 -38.71 12.46
N PHE A 213 17.25 -39.12 13.64
CA PHE A 213 18.01 -39.97 14.56
C PHE A 213 18.35 -41.32 13.92
N ARG A 214 17.40 -41.98 13.24
CA ARG A 214 17.66 -43.25 12.52
C ARG A 214 18.62 -43.09 11.35
N MET A 215 18.61 -41.94 10.67
CA MET A 215 19.48 -41.65 9.53
C MET A 215 20.91 -41.26 9.92
N THR A 216 21.08 -40.54 11.03
CA THR A 216 22.33 -39.86 11.38
C THR A 216 22.97 -40.35 12.68
N GLY A 217 22.23 -41.09 13.51
CA GLY A 217 22.60 -41.40 14.89
C GLY A 217 22.44 -40.21 15.86
N GLN A 218 22.05 -39.02 15.39
CA GLN A 218 21.95 -37.82 16.21
C GLN A 218 20.48 -37.46 16.52
N ALA A 219 20.09 -37.63 17.79
CA ALA A 219 18.76 -37.26 18.27
C ALA A 219 18.61 -35.76 18.60
N THR A 220 19.72 -35.03 18.72
CA THR A 220 19.76 -33.61 19.10
C THR A 220 19.65 -32.68 17.89
N VAL A 221 19.16 -31.46 18.15
CA VAL A 221 19.20 -30.32 17.22
C VAL A 221 20.28 -29.31 17.67
N PRO A 222 20.92 -28.56 16.76
CA PRO A 222 20.72 -28.60 15.32
C PRO A 222 21.28 -29.89 14.71
N ASN A 223 20.68 -30.35 13.61
CA ASN A 223 21.18 -31.47 12.82
C ASN A 223 21.43 -30.92 11.40
N VAL A 224 22.72 -30.77 11.05
CA VAL A 224 23.19 -30.04 9.87
C VAL A 224 23.59 -31.01 8.76
N PHE A 225 23.12 -30.74 7.54
CA PHE A 225 23.55 -31.42 6.33
C PHE A 225 24.19 -30.43 5.37
N ILE A 226 25.22 -30.89 4.66
CA ILE A 226 25.88 -30.13 3.59
C ILE A 226 26.05 -31.03 2.36
N GLY A 227 25.50 -30.61 1.23
CA GLY A 227 25.54 -31.36 -0.05
C GLY A 227 25.01 -32.79 0.10
N GLY A 228 23.88 -32.99 0.77
CA GLY A 228 23.31 -34.30 1.08
C GLY A 228 23.98 -35.09 2.22
N ASN A 229 25.12 -34.64 2.74
CA ASN A 229 25.89 -35.37 3.75
C ASN A 229 25.66 -34.81 5.15
N HIS A 230 25.41 -35.68 6.14
CA HIS A 230 25.30 -35.26 7.53
C HIS A 230 26.65 -34.76 8.06
N VAL A 231 26.64 -33.57 8.67
CA VAL A 231 27.82 -32.90 9.24
C VAL A 231 27.85 -32.99 10.76
N GLY A 232 26.69 -33.00 11.42
CA GLY A 232 26.56 -33.09 12.87
C GLY A 232 25.82 -31.90 13.49
N GLY A 233 26.08 -31.68 14.77
CA GLY A 233 25.53 -30.56 15.54
C GLY A 233 26.34 -29.26 15.43
N TYR A 234 26.01 -28.32 16.32
CA TYR A 234 26.68 -27.03 16.39
C TYR A 234 28.20 -27.18 16.60
N ASP A 235 28.64 -27.96 17.58
CA ASP A 235 30.08 -28.06 17.92
C ASP A 235 30.92 -28.61 16.76
N THR A 236 30.39 -29.59 16.01
CA THR A 236 31.06 -30.15 14.82
C THR A 236 31.10 -29.14 13.68
N THR A 237 30.01 -28.38 13.48
CA THR A 237 29.92 -27.33 12.45
C THR A 237 30.86 -26.16 12.77
N ALA A 238 30.87 -25.72 14.03
CA ALA A 238 31.74 -24.66 14.54
C ALA A 238 33.22 -25.05 14.46
N LYS A 239 33.56 -26.30 14.80
CA LYS A 239 34.93 -26.81 14.61
C LYS A 239 35.35 -26.86 13.14
N LEU A 240 34.48 -27.32 12.25
CA LEU A 240 34.77 -27.28 10.81
C LEU A 240 34.96 -25.85 10.29
N HIS A 241 34.28 -24.87 10.89
CA HIS A 241 34.48 -23.46 10.58
C HIS A 241 35.84 -22.94 11.10
N SER A 242 36.19 -23.20 12.37
CA SER A 242 37.48 -22.78 12.95
C SER A 242 38.68 -23.41 12.25
N ASP A 243 38.54 -24.67 11.82
CA ASP A 243 39.59 -25.43 11.15
C ASP A 243 39.67 -25.09 9.64
N GLY A 244 38.87 -24.14 9.14
CA GLY A 244 38.85 -23.68 7.75
C GLY A 244 38.25 -24.68 6.74
N HIS A 245 37.70 -25.79 7.20
CA HIS A 245 37.22 -26.91 6.37
C HIS A 245 35.73 -26.83 6.00
N LEU A 246 34.94 -25.95 6.63
CA LEU A 246 33.50 -25.85 6.40
C LEU A 246 33.16 -25.43 4.96
N LEU A 247 33.83 -24.39 4.43
CA LEU A 247 33.62 -23.91 3.06
C LEU A 247 33.98 -24.99 2.02
N ALA A 248 35.09 -25.71 2.23
CA ALA A 248 35.50 -26.81 1.36
C ALA A 248 34.48 -27.97 1.33
N LYS A 249 33.69 -28.16 2.39
CA LYS A 249 32.60 -29.16 2.45
C LYS A 249 31.32 -28.73 1.74
N ILE A 250 31.08 -27.43 1.60
CA ILE A 250 29.92 -26.90 0.85
C ILE A 250 30.14 -27.05 -0.67
N GLY A 251 31.39 -27.24 -1.10
CA GLY A 251 31.76 -27.37 -2.51
C GLY A 251 31.78 -26.00 -3.20
N PRO A 252 31.81 -25.97 -4.55
CA PRO A 252 31.53 -24.74 -5.28
C PRO A 252 30.06 -24.38 -5.03
N ILE A 253 29.83 -23.49 -4.07
CA ILE A 253 28.56 -22.79 -3.89
C ILE A 253 28.19 -22.27 -5.28
N ARG A 254 26.98 -22.59 -5.79
CA ARG A 254 26.38 -21.79 -6.88
C ARG A 254 26.37 -20.37 -6.33
N GLU A 255 27.29 -19.53 -6.83
CA GLU A 255 27.66 -18.31 -6.11
C GLU A 255 26.41 -17.56 -5.66
N PRO A 256 26.36 -17.04 -4.42
CA PRO A 256 25.43 -15.96 -4.14
C PRO A 256 25.63 -14.95 -5.26
N ILE A 257 24.57 -14.61 -6.02
CA ILE A 257 24.67 -13.72 -7.18
C ILE A 257 25.60 -12.57 -6.77
N PRO A 258 26.76 -12.38 -7.43
CA PRO A 258 27.86 -11.62 -6.85
C PRO A 258 27.36 -10.32 -6.25
N ALA A 259 27.74 -10.06 -5.00
CA ALA A 259 27.40 -8.81 -4.33
C ALA A 259 27.95 -7.67 -5.18
N THR A 260 27.05 -7.03 -5.93
CA THR A 260 27.31 -6.29 -7.18
C THR A 260 27.82 -7.15 -8.35
N ASN A 261 27.05 -7.21 -9.42
CA ASN A 261 27.56 -7.62 -10.73
C ASN A 261 28.40 -6.47 -11.32
N GLU A 262 29.73 -6.50 -11.15
CA GLU A 262 30.66 -5.43 -11.59
C GLU A 262 30.51 -5.03 -13.07
N LYS A 263 29.90 -5.87 -13.90
CA LYS A 263 29.59 -5.60 -15.31
C LYS A 263 28.57 -4.47 -15.52
N TYR A 264 27.72 -4.19 -14.52
CA TYR A 264 26.59 -3.26 -14.66
C TYR A 264 26.54 -2.25 -13.51
N ASP A 265 25.95 -1.07 -13.76
CA ASP A 265 25.80 -0.04 -12.72
C ASP A 265 24.90 -0.51 -11.56
N TYR A 266 23.90 -1.36 -11.85
CA TYR A 266 22.88 -1.84 -10.90
C TYR A 266 22.49 -3.30 -11.16
N ASP A 267 22.16 -4.04 -10.10
CA ASP A 267 21.59 -5.39 -10.23
C ASP A 267 20.12 -5.33 -10.67
N LEU A 268 19.42 -4.25 -10.29
CA LEU A 268 18.03 -4.00 -10.66
C LEU A 268 17.77 -2.52 -11.01
N VAL A 269 17.16 -2.27 -12.17
CA VAL A 269 16.55 -0.98 -12.51
C VAL A 269 15.04 -1.10 -12.55
N ILE A 270 14.35 -0.25 -11.80
CA ILE A 270 12.91 -0.04 -11.91
C ILE A 270 12.65 1.18 -12.79
N ILE A 271 11.74 1.05 -13.77
CA ILE A 271 11.24 2.16 -14.58
C ILE A 271 9.79 2.45 -14.17
N GLY A 272 9.59 3.50 -13.36
CA GLY A 272 8.32 3.92 -12.78
C GLY A 272 8.34 3.91 -11.26
N GLY A 273 8.28 5.09 -10.63
CA GLY A 273 8.25 5.28 -9.18
C GLY A 273 6.84 5.18 -8.56
N GLY A 274 5.98 4.36 -9.15
CA GLY A 274 4.63 4.09 -8.65
C GLY A 274 4.58 3.00 -7.57
N SER A 275 3.37 2.63 -7.15
CA SER A 275 3.14 1.71 -6.03
C SER A 275 3.87 0.36 -6.17
N GLY A 276 3.80 -0.27 -7.34
CA GLY A 276 4.52 -1.53 -7.61
C GLY A 276 6.03 -1.33 -7.68
N GLY A 277 6.50 -0.29 -8.37
CA GLY A 277 7.93 0.00 -8.52
C GLY A 277 8.62 0.29 -7.18
N LEU A 278 7.99 1.11 -6.33
CA LEU A 278 8.48 1.42 -4.98
C LEU A 278 8.43 0.22 -4.02
N ALA A 279 7.47 -0.69 -4.17
CA ALA A 279 7.43 -1.93 -3.38
C ALA A 279 8.55 -2.89 -3.80
N THR A 280 8.73 -3.07 -5.12
CA THR A 280 9.74 -3.96 -5.71
C THR A 280 11.16 -3.51 -5.38
N SER A 281 11.46 -2.22 -5.53
CA SER A 281 12.79 -1.68 -5.26
C SER A 281 13.21 -1.85 -3.80
N LYS A 282 12.30 -1.55 -2.86
CA LYS A 282 12.56 -1.69 -1.42
C LYS A 282 12.76 -3.13 -0.99
N GLU A 283 11.97 -4.07 -1.52
CA GLU A 283 12.15 -5.48 -1.20
C GLU A 283 13.42 -6.07 -1.84
N ALA A 284 13.75 -5.68 -3.09
CA ALA A 284 14.99 -6.11 -3.73
C ALA A 284 16.24 -5.58 -3.01
N ALA A 285 16.25 -4.30 -2.61
CA ALA A 285 17.34 -3.71 -1.82
C ALA A 285 17.48 -4.37 -0.44
N ARG A 286 16.36 -4.69 0.23
CA ARG A 286 16.35 -5.45 1.50
C ARG A 286 16.94 -6.88 1.33
N LEU A 287 16.89 -7.42 0.12
CA LEU A 287 17.48 -8.71 -0.27
C LEU A 287 18.91 -8.56 -0.82
N GLY A 288 19.54 -7.39 -0.69
CA GLY A 288 20.95 -7.16 -1.03
C GLY A 288 21.22 -6.66 -2.45
N ALA A 289 20.19 -6.48 -3.29
CA ALA A 289 20.39 -5.98 -4.66
C ALA A 289 20.77 -4.49 -4.68
N LYS A 290 21.70 -4.10 -5.55
CA LYS A 290 21.99 -2.69 -5.84
C LYS A 290 20.92 -2.15 -6.80
N VAL A 291 20.00 -1.32 -6.29
CA VAL A 291 18.80 -0.88 -7.03
C VAL A 291 18.86 0.60 -7.45
N ALA A 292 18.39 0.90 -8.66
CA ALA A 292 17.96 2.24 -9.07
C ALA A 292 16.46 2.29 -9.41
N VAL A 293 15.83 3.43 -9.13
CA VAL A 293 14.43 3.73 -9.49
C VAL A 293 14.41 4.99 -10.32
N PHE A 294 14.00 4.86 -11.59
CA PHE A 294 13.65 5.99 -12.43
C PHE A 294 12.18 6.33 -12.24
N ASP A 295 11.87 7.61 -12.00
CA ASP A 295 10.51 8.13 -12.06
C ASP A 295 10.51 9.43 -12.86
N TYR A 296 9.45 9.65 -13.64
CA TYR A 296 9.26 10.90 -14.37
C TYR A 296 7.78 11.14 -14.65
N VAL A 297 7.26 12.22 -14.07
CA VAL A 297 5.88 12.63 -14.27
C VAL A 297 5.80 13.59 -15.45
N ALA A 298 5.59 13.03 -16.63
CA ALA A 298 5.23 13.82 -17.81
C ALA A 298 3.96 14.63 -17.50
N PRO A 299 3.96 15.97 -17.65
CA PRO A 299 2.80 16.79 -17.30
C PRO A 299 1.51 16.37 -18.01
N SER A 300 0.36 16.73 -17.45
CA SER A 300 -0.91 16.73 -18.21
C SER A 300 -0.86 17.78 -19.34
N PRO A 301 -1.82 17.79 -20.28
CA PRO A 301 -1.94 18.85 -21.28
C PRO A 301 -2.05 20.27 -20.69
N LEU A 302 -2.57 20.39 -19.45
CA LEU A 302 -2.69 21.66 -18.72
C LEU A 302 -1.44 21.99 -17.87
N GLY A 303 -0.41 21.16 -17.91
CA GLY A 303 0.85 21.35 -17.19
C GLY A 303 0.91 20.75 -15.78
N THR A 304 -0.15 20.08 -15.32
CA THR A 304 -0.19 19.46 -13.98
C THR A 304 0.86 18.35 -13.86
N THR A 305 1.64 18.37 -12.78
CA THR A 305 2.66 17.38 -12.44
C THR A 305 2.73 17.19 -10.92
N TRP A 306 3.39 16.14 -10.45
CA TRP A 306 3.38 15.73 -9.03
C TRP A 306 4.65 14.99 -8.61
N GLY A 307 4.74 14.60 -7.34
CA GLY A 307 5.92 13.97 -6.75
C GLY A 307 5.95 12.43 -6.82
N LEU A 308 7.05 11.86 -6.32
CA LEU A 308 7.29 10.41 -6.24
C LEU A 308 6.14 9.68 -5.52
N GLY A 309 5.71 8.53 -6.04
CA GLY A 309 4.59 7.74 -5.53
C GLY A 309 3.63 7.22 -6.60
N GLY A 310 3.73 7.78 -7.83
CA GLY A 310 2.88 7.43 -8.96
C GLY A 310 1.41 7.82 -8.79
N THR A 311 0.55 7.24 -9.64
CA THR A 311 -0.87 7.59 -9.76
C THR A 311 -1.62 7.49 -8.44
N CYS A 312 -1.51 6.37 -7.72
CA CYS A 312 -2.28 6.10 -6.49
C CYS A 312 -2.11 7.18 -5.41
N VAL A 313 -0.87 7.63 -5.20
CA VAL A 313 -0.50 8.59 -4.16
C VAL A 313 -0.96 9.99 -4.52
N ASN A 314 -0.75 10.40 -5.78
CA ASN A 314 -0.86 11.81 -6.17
C ASN A 314 -2.20 12.16 -6.84
N VAL A 315 -2.74 11.26 -7.66
CA VAL A 315 -3.87 11.52 -8.58
C VAL A 315 -4.80 10.30 -8.71
N GLY A 316 -4.98 9.58 -7.61
CA GLY A 316 -5.65 8.28 -7.59
C GLY A 316 -6.26 7.98 -6.24
N CYS A 317 -6.05 6.77 -5.72
CA CYS A 317 -6.74 6.25 -4.55
C CYS A 317 -6.70 7.17 -3.32
N ILE A 318 -5.57 7.83 -3.03
CA ILE A 318 -5.40 8.71 -1.86
C ILE A 318 -6.30 9.96 -1.96
N PRO A 319 -6.11 10.89 -2.93
CA PRO A 319 -6.99 12.05 -3.02
C PRO A 319 -8.44 11.67 -3.31
N LYS A 320 -8.70 10.61 -4.11
CA LYS A 320 -10.05 10.09 -4.36
C LYS A 320 -10.77 9.73 -3.06
N LYS A 321 -10.16 8.91 -2.19
CA LYS A 321 -10.82 8.49 -0.94
C LYS A 321 -10.93 9.64 0.08
N LEU A 322 -10.01 10.61 0.05
CA LEU A 322 -10.09 11.81 0.89
C LEU A 322 -11.21 12.78 0.44
N MET A 323 -11.40 13.00 -0.87
CA MET A 323 -12.53 13.80 -1.38
C MET A 323 -13.87 13.07 -1.19
N HIS A 324 -13.91 11.74 -1.36
CA HIS A 324 -15.06 10.91 -1.01
C HIS A 324 -15.40 10.99 0.49
N GLN A 325 -14.41 10.98 1.38
CA GLN A 325 -14.64 11.20 2.81
C GLN A 325 -15.20 12.59 3.10
N ALA A 326 -14.72 13.64 2.42
CA ALA A 326 -15.28 14.99 2.56
C ALA A 326 -16.74 15.07 2.10
N ALA A 327 -17.10 14.34 1.03
CA ALA A 327 -18.48 14.16 0.59
C ALA A 327 -19.34 13.43 1.64
N ILE A 328 -18.87 12.31 2.19
CA ILE A 328 -19.57 11.56 3.27
C ILE A 328 -19.78 12.45 4.50
N LEU A 329 -18.79 13.24 4.92
CA LEU A 329 -18.93 14.18 6.04
C LEU A 329 -20.01 15.25 5.77
N GLY A 330 -20.21 15.63 4.49
CA GLY A 330 -21.30 16.48 4.07
C GLY A 330 -22.68 15.85 4.23
N GLU A 331 -22.80 14.53 4.04
CA GLU A 331 -24.05 13.78 4.27
C GLU A 331 -24.30 13.59 5.78
N LEU A 332 -23.30 13.11 6.53
CA LEU A 332 -23.38 12.89 7.98
C LEU A 332 -23.73 14.16 8.77
N HIS A 333 -23.41 15.35 8.24
CA HIS A 333 -23.83 16.62 8.82
C HIS A 333 -25.34 16.87 8.75
N GLU A 334 -26.03 16.36 7.72
CA GLU A 334 -27.51 16.37 7.69
C GLU A 334 -28.07 15.32 8.63
N ASP A 335 -27.56 14.09 8.57
CA ASP A 335 -28.02 12.96 9.38
C ASP A 335 -27.94 13.27 10.88
N ALA A 336 -26.85 13.93 11.30
CA ALA A 336 -26.65 14.36 12.68
C ALA A 336 -27.81 15.22 13.22
N LYS A 337 -28.53 15.99 12.38
CA LYS A 337 -29.71 16.77 12.80
C LYS A 337 -30.85 15.88 13.27
N ALA A 338 -31.08 14.75 12.58
CA ALA A 338 -32.07 13.75 12.98
C ALA A 338 -31.68 13.02 14.28
N PHE A 339 -30.37 12.90 14.55
CA PHE A 339 -29.83 12.42 15.84
C PHE A 339 -29.77 13.51 16.93
N GLY A 340 -30.34 14.71 16.70
CA GLY A 340 -30.47 15.76 17.72
C GLY A 340 -29.31 16.75 17.81
N TRP A 341 -28.40 16.79 16.84
CA TRP A 341 -27.36 17.83 16.78
C TRP A 341 -27.88 19.12 16.15
N GLU A 342 -27.70 20.23 16.86
CA GLU A 342 -28.02 21.56 16.36
C GLU A 342 -26.79 22.22 15.70
N PHE A 343 -26.99 22.80 14.52
CA PHE A 343 -25.98 23.54 13.77
C PHE A 343 -26.55 24.88 13.30
N SER A 344 -25.69 25.87 13.02
CA SER A 344 -26.13 27.08 12.32
C SER A 344 -26.41 26.79 10.84
N ASP A 345 -27.42 27.45 10.27
CA ASP A 345 -28.04 27.10 8.97
C ASP A 345 -27.16 27.24 7.70
N GLN A 346 -25.84 27.49 7.83
CA GLN A 346 -24.94 27.70 6.69
C GLN A 346 -23.98 26.52 6.46
N LYS A 347 -24.48 25.50 5.76
CA LYS A 347 -23.62 24.48 5.14
C LYS A 347 -22.82 25.09 4.00
N ARG A 348 -21.52 25.28 4.19
CA ARG A 348 -20.59 25.75 3.14
C ARG A 348 -19.33 24.89 3.09
N HIS A 349 -19.22 24.08 2.03
CA HIS A 349 -17.95 23.43 1.72
C HIS A 349 -16.91 24.46 1.21
N ASN A 350 -15.63 24.24 1.51
CA ASN A 350 -14.52 25.06 1.01
C ASN A 350 -13.52 24.18 0.25
N TRP A 351 -13.60 24.22 -1.08
CA TRP A 351 -12.73 23.47 -1.99
C TRP A 351 -11.25 23.74 -1.76
N ASP A 352 -10.85 25.00 -1.64
CA ASP A 352 -9.45 25.41 -1.47
C ASP A 352 -8.85 24.84 -0.17
N LYS A 353 -9.60 24.91 0.94
CA LYS A 353 -9.19 24.29 2.21
C LYS A 353 -9.06 22.77 2.10
N MET A 354 -9.97 22.11 1.40
CA MET A 354 -9.94 20.66 1.20
C MET A 354 -8.73 20.25 0.34
N VAL A 355 -8.54 20.89 -0.83
CA VAL A 355 -7.44 20.58 -1.75
C VAL A 355 -6.09 20.88 -1.09
N THR A 356 -5.94 22.00 -0.40
CA THR A 356 -4.69 22.34 0.34
C THR A 356 -4.33 21.23 1.33
N ALA A 357 -5.25 20.82 2.21
CA ALA A 357 -4.99 19.77 3.20
C ALA A 357 -4.70 18.39 2.57
N ILE A 358 -5.35 18.06 1.46
CA ILE A 358 -5.07 16.83 0.70
C ILE A 358 -3.68 16.89 0.05
N GLN A 359 -3.32 18.01 -0.57
CA GLN A 359 -2.02 18.19 -1.21
C GLN A 359 -0.87 18.20 -0.19
N ASP A 360 -1.04 18.83 0.98
CA ASP A 360 -0.06 18.76 2.08
C ASP A 360 0.21 17.31 2.53
N TYR A 361 -0.84 16.49 2.64
CA TYR A 361 -0.69 15.07 2.92
C TYR A 361 0.05 14.34 1.79
N ILE A 362 -0.28 14.60 0.53
CA ILE A 362 0.41 14.02 -0.64
C ILE A 362 1.89 14.42 -0.67
N HIS A 363 2.22 15.68 -0.42
CA HIS A 363 3.59 16.16 -0.31
C HIS A 363 4.36 15.43 0.80
N SER A 364 3.73 15.20 1.96
CA SER A 364 4.33 14.41 3.04
C SER A 364 4.64 12.96 2.61
N LEU A 365 3.76 12.34 1.81
CA LEU A 365 3.98 11.01 1.24
C LEU A 365 5.11 11.03 0.20
N ASN A 366 5.15 12.02 -0.70
CA ASN A 366 6.23 12.15 -1.69
C ASN A 366 7.61 12.27 -1.02
N TRP A 367 7.70 13.06 0.05
CA TRP A 367 8.92 13.22 0.84
C TRP A 367 9.28 11.93 1.58
N LYS A 368 8.31 11.29 2.24
CA LYS A 368 8.48 9.99 2.91
C LYS A 368 8.99 8.90 1.97
N TYR A 369 8.49 8.82 0.73
CA TYR A 369 9.01 7.84 -0.24
C TYR A 369 10.45 8.14 -0.66
N LYS A 370 10.83 9.41 -0.86
CA LYS A 370 12.23 9.78 -1.16
C LYS A 370 13.17 9.37 -0.02
N ILE A 371 12.78 9.59 1.23
CA ILE A 371 13.51 9.14 2.42
C ILE A 371 13.62 7.62 2.44
N GLN A 372 12.52 6.89 2.28
CA GLN A 372 12.53 5.42 2.29
C GLN A 372 13.43 4.82 1.20
N LEU A 373 13.56 5.45 0.03
CA LEU A 373 14.51 5.01 -0.99
C LEU A 373 15.97 5.29 -0.55
N ARG A 374 16.25 6.51 -0.07
CA ARG A 374 17.59 6.89 0.43
C ARG A 374 18.07 5.99 1.56
N ASP A 375 17.22 5.75 2.55
CA ASP A 375 17.57 4.99 3.76
C ASP A 375 17.75 3.49 3.45
N ALA A 376 17.11 3.00 2.38
CA ALA A 376 17.34 1.67 1.81
C ALA A 376 18.52 1.62 0.80
N SER A 377 19.33 2.68 0.70
CA SER A 377 20.44 2.83 -0.26
C SER A 377 20.05 2.70 -1.75
N ILE A 378 18.78 2.96 -2.09
CA ILE A 378 18.27 2.89 -3.46
C ILE A 378 18.54 4.21 -4.18
N THR A 379 19.16 4.14 -5.36
CA THR A 379 19.38 5.37 -6.16
C THR A 379 18.07 5.82 -6.81
N TYR A 380 17.47 6.89 -6.27
CA TYR A 380 16.34 7.55 -6.90
C TYR A 380 16.80 8.54 -7.99
N ILE A 381 16.27 8.41 -9.20
CA ILE A 381 16.61 9.25 -10.35
C ILE A 381 15.32 9.82 -10.96
N ASN A 382 15.07 11.12 -10.73
CA ASN A 382 13.96 11.83 -11.38
C ASN A 382 14.31 12.15 -12.85
N SER A 383 14.06 11.21 -13.75
CA SER A 383 14.43 11.28 -15.18
C SER A 383 13.62 10.28 -15.99
N PHE A 384 13.26 10.67 -17.21
CA PHE A 384 12.60 9.80 -18.17
C PHE A 384 13.60 8.75 -18.66
N ALA A 385 13.36 7.47 -18.36
CA ALA A 385 14.21 6.38 -18.80
C ALA A 385 13.68 5.73 -20.10
N LYS A 386 14.59 5.48 -21.04
CA LYS A 386 14.33 4.85 -22.33
C LYS A 386 15.34 3.73 -22.59
N PHE A 387 14.87 2.54 -22.93
CA PHE A 387 15.73 1.43 -23.36
C PHE A 387 16.46 1.77 -24.66
N LEU A 388 17.77 1.52 -24.65
CA LEU A 388 18.65 1.52 -25.84
C LEU A 388 18.95 0.09 -26.31
N ASP A 389 19.01 -0.85 -25.37
CA ASP A 389 19.21 -2.29 -25.57
C ASP A 389 18.65 -3.05 -24.33
N PRO A 390 18.67 -4.40 -24.28
CA PRO A 390 18.11 -5.16 -23.15
C PRO A 390 18.77 -4.92 -21.78
N HIS A 391 19.97 -4.33 -21.73
CA HIS A 391 20.75 -4.06 -20.52
C HIS A 391 21.04 -2.57 -20.26
N THR A 392 20.75 -1.66 -21.20
CA THR A 392 21.05 -0.23 -21.07
C THR A 392 19.82 0.65 -21.28
N VAL A 393 19.64 1.62 -20.38
CA VAL A 393 18.71 2.75 -20.56
C VAL A 393 19.46 4.07 -20.65
N SER A 394 18.95 4.99 -21.45
CA SER A 394 19.26 6.42 -21.30
C SER A 394 18.24 7.08 -20.39
N ALA A 395 18.70 8.01 -19.57
CA ALA A 395 17.90 8.69 -18.55
C ALA A 395 18.02 10.21 -18.74
N THR A 396 16.93 10.84 -19.18
CA THR A 396 16.88 12.26 -19.48
C THR A 396 16.14 13.02 -18.39
N ASN A 397 16.83 13.94 -17.71
CA ASN A 397 16.21 14.76 -16.67
C ASN A 397 15.42 15.95 -17.24
N ALA A 398 14.69 16.67 -16.38
CA ALA A 398 13.89 17.83 -16.78
C ALA A 398 14.69 19.01 -17.39
N ARG A 399 16.02 18.99 -17.34
CA ARG A 399 16.91 19.97 -18.00
C ARG A 399 17.45 19.45 -19.35
N GLY A 400 16.97 18.32 -19.85
CA GLY A 400 17.44 17.67 -21.07
C GLY A 400 18.82 17.01 -20.94
N LYS A 401 19.41 16.93 -19.74
CA LYS A 401 20.67 16.21 -19.55
C LYS A 401 20.40 14.72 -19.52
N GLU A 402 21.02 14.00 -20.45
CA GLU A 402 20.98 12.55 -20.56
C GLU A 402 22.15 11.90 -19.77
N LYS A 403 21.90 10.72 -19.22
CA LYS A 403 22.90 9.82 -18.63
C LYS A 403 22.59 8.39 -19.08
N LEU A 404 23.60 7.61 -19.46
CA LEU A 404 23.45 6.16 -19.66
C LEU A 404 23.55 5.41 -18.32
N VAL A 405 22.71 4.40 -18.13
CA VAL A 405 22.71 3.51 -16.96
C VAL A 405 22.47 2.09 -17.43
N THR A 406 23.31 1.18 -16.95
CA THR A 406 23.28 -0.26 -17.27
C THR A 406 22.73 -1.07 -16.10
N SER A 407 22.05 -2.19 -16.36
CA SER A 407 21.59 -3.08 -15.30
C SER A 407 21.48 -4.55 -15.69
N ALA A 408 21.66 -5.44 -14.72
CA ALA A 408 21.47 -6.87 -14.91
C ALA A 408 20.00 -7.22 -15.20
N LYS A 409 19.04 -6.60 -14.48
CA LYS A 409 17.59 -6.86 -14.62
C LYS A 409 16.78 -5.56 -14.63
N PHE A 410 15.65 -5.56 -15.33
CA PHE A 410 14.72 -4.42 -15.40
C PHE A 410 13.31 -4.79 -14.98
N VAL A 411 12.60 -3.86 -14.33
CA VAL A 411 11.15 -3.97 -14.07
C VAL A 411 10.45 -2.74 -14.62
N ILE A 412 9.54 -2.95 -15.56
CA ILE A 412 8.68 -1.92 -16.13
C ILE A 412 7.45 -1.77 -15.22
N ALA A 413 7.32 -0.60 -14.60
CA ALA A 413 6.28 -0.25 -13.64
C ALA A 413 5.69 1.16 -13.94
N THR A 414 5.64 1.54 -15.22
CA THR A 414 5.31 2.89 -15.70
C THR A 414 3.82 3.27 -15.59
N GLY A 415 2.95 2.33 -15.21
CA GLY A 415 1.51 2.54 -15.02
C GLY A 415 0.76 2.92 -16.30
N GLY A 416 -0.32 3.68 -16.14
CA GLY A 416 -1.08 4.26 -17.27
C GLY A 416 -1.48 5.73 -17.01
N ARG A 417 -1.85 6.44 -18.07
CA ARG A 417 -2.33 7.85 -18.06
C ARG A 417 -3.76 7.96 -18.58
N PRO A 418 -4.56 8.96 -18.17
CA PRO A 418 -5.90 9.18 -18.70
C PRO A 418 -5.93 9.34 -20.21
N LYS A 419 -6.95 8.75 -20.84
CA LYS A 419 -7.21 8.90 -22.27
C LYS A 419 -8.05 10.16 -22.53
N TYR A 420 -7.67 10.93 -23.55
CA TYR A 420 -8.50 11.99 -24.13
C TYR A 420 -9.20 11.50 -25.41
N PRO A 421 -10.43 11.93 -25.70
CA PRO A 421 -11.04 11.73 -27.00
C PRO A 421 -10.34 12.61 -28.06
N ASP A 422 -10.40 12.18 -29.32
CA ASP A 422 -9.86 12.93 -30.46
C ASP A 422 -10.92 13.89 -31.01
N ILE A 423 -11.19 14.96 -30.24
CA ILE A 423 -12.15 16.02 -30.60
C ILE A 423 -11.55 17.40 -30.29
N PRO A 424 -11.96 18.48 -31.01
CA PRO A 424 -11.45 19.82 -30.77
C PRO A 424 -11.76 20.31 -29.34
N GLY A 425 -10.75 20.90 -28.69
CA GLY A 425 -10.86 21.48 -27.34
C GLY A 425 -10.67 20.49 -26.18
N ALA A 426 -10.55 19.19 -26.47
CA ALA A 426 -10.46 18.17 -25.43
C ALA A 426 -9.17 18.25 -24.60
N LYS A 427 -8.03 18.59 -25.20
CA LYS A 427 -6.75 18.70 -24.48
C LYS A 427 -6.44 20.13 -24.05
N GLU A 428 -7.06 21.10 -24.72
CA GLU A 428 -6.86 22.52 -24.57
C GLU A 428 -7.65 23.09 -23.38
N TYR A 429 -8.84 22.56 -23.11
CA TYR A 429 -9.80 23.13 -22.16
C TYR A 429 -10.30 22.17 -21.07
N CYS A 430 -10.07 20.86 -21.20
CA CYS A 430 -10.68 19.86 -20.32
C CYS A 430 -9.65 19.19 -19.40
N VAL A 431 -10.12 18.83 -18.20
CA VAL A 431 -9.33 18.17 -17.16
C VAL A 431 -9.48 16.64 -17.23
N THR A 432 -8.57 15.95 -16.57
CA THR A 432 -8.70 14.52 -16.23
C THR A 432 -8.59 14.34 -14.72
N SER A 433 -8.67 13.09 -14.24
CA SER A 433 -8.35 12.78 -12.84
C SER A 433 -6.96 13.27 -12.42
N ASP A 434 -6.03 13.36 -13.36
CA ASP A 434 -4.66 13.82 -13.11
C ASP A 434 -4.58 15.32 -12.77
N ASP A 435 -5.64 16.09 -13.05
CA ASP A 435 -5.72 17.53 -12.79
C ASP A 435 -6.70 17.85 -11.64
N LEU A 436 -7.84 17.16 -11.60
CA LEU A 436 -8.95 17.45 -10.68
C LEU A 436 -8.54 17.51 -9.20
N PHE A 437 -7.67 16.60 -8.76
CA PHE A 437 -7.27 16.50 -7.35
C PHE A 437 -6.35 17.64 -6.87
N ALA A 438 -5.80 18.43 -7.78
CA ALA A 438 -4.94 19.58 -7.51
C ALA A 438 -5.51 20.90 -8.08
N LEU A 439 -6.80 20.91 -8.48
CA LEU A 439 -7.41 22.06 -9.13
C LEU A 439 -7.45 23.27 -8.16
N PRO A 440 -6.82 24.42 -8.49
CA PRO A 440 -6.66 25.54 -7.54
C PRO A 440 -7.91 26.43 -7.39
N TYR A 441 -9.04 26.00 -7.96
CA TYR A 441 -10.33 26.68 -7.88
C TYR A 441 -11.45 25.63 -7.84
N PRO A 442 -12.62 25.94 -7.23
CA PRO A 442 -13.76 25.04 -7.24
C PRO A 442 -14.21 24.76 -8.69
N PRO A 443 -14.49 23.49 -9.07
CA PRO A 443 -14.78 23.14 -10.46
C PRO A 443 -16.11 23.69 -10.99
N GLY A 444 -17.03 24.13 -10.11
CA GLY A 444 -18.32 24.68 -10.51
C GLY A 444 -19.22 23.64 -11.17
N LYS A 445 -20.08 24.05 -12.11
CA LYS A 445 -20.90 23.12 -12.88
C LYS A 445 -20.03 22.17 -13.70
N THR A 446 -20.10 20.86 -13.46
CA THR A 446 -19.12 19.90 -13.97
C THR A 446 -19.76 18.80 -14.83
N LEU A 447 -19.16 18.53 -16.00
CA LEU A 447 -19.47 17.37 -16.84
C LEU A 447 -18.41 16.27 -16.66
N CYS A 448 -18.80 15.11 -16.16
CA CYS A 448 -17.97 13.91 -16.14
C CYS A 448 -18.27 13.04 -17.37
N VAL A 449 -17.35 13.00 -18.34
CA VAL A 449 -17.49 12.18 -19.55
C VAL A 449 -16.87 10.81 -19.32
N GLY A 450 -17.70 9.77 -19.40
CA GLY A 450 -17.31 8.38 -19.20
C GLY A 450 -18.15 7.71 -18.12
N ALA A 451 -18.05 6.39 -18.04
CA ALA A 451 -18.80 5.55 -17.10
C ALA A 451 -17.91 4.52 -16.38
N SER A 452 -16.61 4.84 -16.28
CA SER A 452 -15.65 4.09 -15.47
C SER A 452 -15.88 4.37 -13.97
N TYR A 453 -15.27 3.57 -13.10
CA TYR A 453 -15.28 3.85 -11.65
C TYR A 453 -14.77 5.27 -11.36
N VAL A 454 -13.69 5.71 -12.01
CA VAL A 454 -13.16 7.09 -11.88
C VAL A 454 -14.24 8.15 -12.20
N SER A 455 -15.04 7.94 -13.25
CA SER A 455 -16.09 8.89 -13.62
C SER A 455 -17.20 8.97 -12.56
N LEU A 456 -17.66 7.82 -12.06
CA LEU A 456 -18.76 7.76 -11.10
C LEU A 456 -18.32 8.18 -9.69
N GLU A 457 -17.09 7.85 -9.28
CA GLU A 457 -16.49 8.30 -8.02
C GLU A 457 -16.33 9.82 -8.03
N CYS A 458 -15.74 10.40 -9.08
CA CYS A 458 -15.58 11.85 -9.21
C CYS A 458 -16.92 12.58 -9.32
N GLY A 459 -17.83 12.11 -10.18
CA GLY A 459 -19.16 12.70 -10.28
C GLY A 459 -19.94 12.63 -8.97
N GLY A 460 -19.79 11.52 -8.24
CA GLY A 460 -20.39 11.31 -6.92
C GLY A 460 -19.91 12.29 -5.86
N PHE A 461 -18.59 12.36 -5.62
CA PHE A 461 -18.09 13.28 -4.59
C PHE A 461 -18.32 14.75 -4.96
N LEU A 462 -18.26 15.13 -6.25
CA LEU A 462 -18.52 16.50 -6.68
C LEU A 462 -19.97 16.93 -6.39
N ALA A 463 -20.95 16.08 -6.70
CA ALA A 463 -22.35 16.33 -6.39
C ALA A 463 -22.59 16.48 -4.88
N ASN A 464 -22.03 15.57 -4.08
CA ASN A 464 -22.15 15.58 -2.62
C ASN A 464 -21.47 16.78 -1.95
N LEU A 465 -20.41 17.33 -2.56
CA LEU A 465 -19.78 18.59 -2.12
C LEU A 465 -20.56 19.84 -2.56
N GLY A 466 -21.67 19.67 -3.30
CA GLY A 466 -22.61 20.73 -3.68
C GLY A 466 -22.45 21.28 -5.11
N PHE A 467 -21.71 20.61 -6.00
CA PHE A 467 -21.53 21.06 -7.38
C PHE A 467 -22.59 20.46 -8.32
N ASP A 468 -23.21 21.29 -9.17
CA ASP A 468 -24.08 20.83 -10.27
C ASP A 468 -23.27 19.89 -11.19
N THR A 469 -23.60 18.60 -11.16
CA THR A 469 -22.78 17.56 -11.75
C THR A 469 -23.61 16.71 -12.71
N THR A 470 -23.09 16.56 -13.92
CA THR A 470 -23.65 15.72 -14.99
C THR A 470 -22.68 14.60 -15.34
N VAL A 471 -23.16 13.38 -15.54
CA VAL A 471 -22.39 12.23 -16.04
C VAL A 471 -22.85 11.88 -17.46
N MET A 472 -21.93 11.77 -18.41
CA MET A 472 -22.22 11.42 -19.80
C MET A 472 -21.74 10.00 -20.11
N VAL A 473 -22.68 9.16 -20.55
CA VAL A 473 -22.53 7.71 -20.68
C VAL A 473 -22.77 7.28 -22.12
N ARG A 474 -21.72 6.80 -22.80
CA ARG A 474 -21.81 6.30 -24.17
C ARG A 474 -22.65 5.01 -24.30
N SER A 475 -22.69 4.17 -23.26
CA SER A 475 -23.32 2.84 -23.33
C SER A 475 -23.85 2.37 -21.96
N ILE A 476 -23.00 1.68 -21.18
CA ILE A 476 -23.36 1.08 -19.90
C ILE A 476 -22.43 1.58 -18.79
N LEU A 477 -22.88 1.47 -17.53
CA LEU A 477 -22.11 1.79 -16.35
C LEU A 477 -21.12 0.68 -15.99
N LEU A 478 -19.94 1.06 -15.48
CA LEU A 478 -18.92 0.14 -14.92
C LEU A 478 -18.67 -1.12 -15.77
N ARG A 479 -18.45 -0.95 -17.08
CA ARG A 479 -18.21 -2.08 -18.00
C ARG A 479 -17.12 -3.02 -17.48
N GLY A 480 -17.47 -4.29 -17.27
CA GLY A 480 -16.59 -5.31 -16.69
C GLY A 480 -16.85 -5.60 -15.21
N PHE A 481 -17.75 -4.86 -14.57
CA PHE A 481 -18.37 -5.19 -13.30
C PHE A 481 -19.79 -5.70 -13.51
N ASP A 482 -20.30 -6.43 -12.52
CA ASP A 482 -21.70 -6.88 -12.44
C ASP A 482 -22.71 -5.78 -12.74
N GLN A 483 -23.43 -5.93 -13.85
CA GLN A 483 -24.30 -4.89 -14.38
C GLN A 483 -25.55 -4.64 -13.52
N GLN A 484 -25.99 -5.62 -12.73
CA GLN A 484 -27.09 -5.41 -11.78
C GLN A 484 -26.68 -4.41 -10.69
N ILE A 485 -25.44 -4.51 -10.19
CA ILE A 485 -24.93 -3.54 -9.21
C ILE A 485 -24.61 -2.20 -9.87
N ALA A 486 -24.05 -2.22 -11.09
CA ALA A 486 -23.70 -1.00 -11.82
C ALA A 486 -24.91 -0.08 -12.08
N GLU A 487 -26.06 -0.64 -12.47
CA GLU A 487 -27.27 0.17 -12.66
C GLU A 487 -27.90 0.61 -11.33
N ARG A 488 -27.83 -0.20 -10.26
CA ARG A 488 -28.25 0.26 -8.90
C ARG A 488 -27.44 1.47 -8.41
N ILE A 489 -26.13 1.51 -8.69
CA ILE A 489 -25.28 2.68 -8.41
C ILE A 489 -25.76 3.89 -9.22
N GLY A 490 -26.03 3.70 -10.51
CA GLY A 490 -26.57 4.75 -11.39
C GLY A 490 -27.90 5.30 -10.88
N GLU A 491 -28.85 4.41 -10.54
CA GLU A 491 -30.14 4.78 -9.97
C GLU A 491 -30.02 5.55 -8.66
N PHE A 492 -29.11 5.15 -7.75
CA PHE A 492 -28.85 5.90 -6.51
C PHE A 492 -28.30 7.30 -6.80
N MET A 493 -27.32 7.40 -7.71
CA MET A 493 -26.73 8.68 -8.11
C MET A 493 -27.75 9.62 -8.77
N GLU A 494 -28.59 9.10 -9.67
CA GLU A 494 -29.66 9.85 -10.33
C GLU A 494 -30.77 10.26 -9.34
N LYS A 495 -31.30 9.31 -8.55
CA LYS A 495 -32.51 9.51 -7.72
C LYS A 495 -32.20 10.18 -6.39
N GLU A 496 -31.16 9.74 -5.67
CA GLU A 496 -30.87 10.20 -4.31
C GLU A 496 -29.86 11.35 -4.29
N ARG A 497 -28.88 11.36 -5.22
CA ARG A 497 -27.87 12.43 -5.31
C ARG A 497 -28.14 13.47 -6.40
N LYS A 498 -29.26 13.34 -7.12
CA LYS A 498 -29.75 14.28 -8.15
C LYS A 498 -28.74 14.57 -9.27
N ILE A 499 -27.83 13.63 -9.52
CA ILE A 499 -26.83 13.73 -10.59
C ILE A 499 -27.54 13.55 -11.93
N LYS A 500 -27.35 14.48 -12.87
CA LYS A 500 -27.92 14.35 -14.22
C LYS A 500 -27.14 13.30 -15.00
N PHE A 501 -27.81 12.30 -15.58
CA PHE A 501 -27.18 11.36 -16.52
C PHE A 501 -27.63 11.64 -17.95
N ILE A 502 -26.66 11.75 -18.87
CA ILE A 502 -26.88 11.83 -20.31
C ILE A 502 -26.40 10.51 -20.92
N ARG A 503 -27.33 9.57 -21.11
CA ARG A 503 -27.07 8.22 -21.66
C ARG A 503 -27.15 8.23 -23.19
N GLY A 504 -26.52 7.26 -23.85
CA GLY A 504 -26.48 7.15 -25.31
C GLY A 504 -25.64 8.25 -26.00
N ALA A 505 -24.71 8.88 -25.27
CA ALA A 505 -24.11 10.14 -25.69
C ALA A 505 -22.57 10.13 -25.80
N ILE A 506 -22.04 10.92 -26.73
CA ILE A 506 -20.60 11.22 -26.88
C ILE A 506 -20.38 12.72 -27.15
N PRO A 507 -19.35 13.36 -26.55
CA PRO A 507 -18.99 14.72 -26.92
C PRO A 507 -18.29 14.75 -28.28
N THR A 508 -18.58 15.77 -29.07
CA THR A 508 -18.03 15.98 -30.42
C THR A 508 -17.17 17.23 -30.52
N LYS A 509 -17.35 18.20 -29.61
CA LYS A 509 -16.58 19.45 -29.55
C LYS A 509 -16.63 20.06 -28.15
N VAL A 510 -15.54 20.71 -27.72
CA VAL A 510 -15.53 21.62 -26.55
C VAL A 510 -14.97 22.98 -26.96
N GLU A 511 -15.62 24.06 -26.53
CA GLU A 511 -15.22 25.44 -26.84
C GLU A 511 -15.11 26.27 -25.54
N LEU A 512 -14.03 27.03 -25.39
CA LEU A 512 -13.97 28.09 -24.37
C LEU A 512 -14.81 29.28 -24.82
N ILE A 513 -15.83 29.63 -24.04
CA ILE A 513 -16.74 30.76 -24.32
C ILE A 513 -16.58 31.93 -23.34
N GLU A 514 -16.01 31.67 -22.15
CA GLU A 514 -15.62 32.69 -21.17
C GLU A 514 -14.34 32.24 -20.47
N ALA A 515 -13.30 33.09 -20.49
CA ALA A 515 -12.04 32.80 -19.80
C ALA A 515 -12.17 33.08 -18.30
N GLY A 516 -11.59 32.22 -17.46
CA GLY A 516 -11.63 32.37 -16.00
C GLY A 516 -11.16 31.13 -15.25
N THR A 517 -11.26 31.17 -13.92
CA THR A 517 -10.94 30.06 -13.00
C THR A 517 -12.02 29.93 -11.92
N PRO A 518 -13.09 29.14 -12.16
CA PRO A 518 -13.37 28.42 -13.40
C PRO A 518 -13.81 29.36 -14.55
N GLY A 519 -13.55 28.95 -15.79
CA GLY A 519 -14.10 29.60 -16.97
C GLY A 519 -15.49 29.08 -17.30
N ARG A 520 -15.92 29.27 -18.55
CA ARG A 520 -17.13 28.66 -19.10
C ARG A 520 -16.83 27.99 -20.43
N LEU A 521 -17.24 26.73 -20.52
CA LEU A 521 -17.05 25.83 -21.65
C LEU A 521 -18.41 25.47 -22.26
N ARG A 522 -18.52 25.52 -23.57
CA ARG A 522 -19.63 24.92 -24.32
C ARG A 522 -19.22 23.54 -24.78
N VAL A 523 -20.06 22.54 -24.51
CA VAL A 523 -19.88 21.16 -24.97
C VAL A 523 -20.96 20.84 -26.00
N THR A 524 -20.55 20.49 -27.20
CA THR A 524 -21.44 19.90 -28.22
C THR A 524 -21.30 18.38 -28.16
N SER A 525 -22.43 17.69 -28.19
CA SER A 525 -22.50 16.23 -28.07
C SER A 525 -23.48 15.63 -29.08
N ASP A 526 -23.17 14.44 -29.55
CA ASP A 526 -24.16 13.56 -30.20
C ASP A 526 -24.86 12.74 -29.10
N VAL A 527 -26.18 12.78 -29.09
CA VAL A 527 -27.06 11.98 -28.23
C VAL A 527 -28.02 11.23 -29.14
N GLU A 528 -27.71 9.96 -29.42
CA GLU A 528 -28.48 9.09 -30.32
C GLU A 528 -28.76 9.72 -31.70
N GLY A 529 -27.76 10.40 -32.29
CA GLY A 529 -27.85 11.08 -33.58
C GLY A 529 -28.50 12.46 -33.55
N LYS A 530 -28.75 13.03 -32.36
CA LYS A 530 -29.22 14.41 -32.17
C LYS A 530 -28.15 15.25 -31.49
N GLU A 531 -28.00 16.50 -31.93
CA GLU A 531 -27.09 17.43 -31.29
C GLU A 531 -27.66 17.92 -29.94
N LEU A 532 -26.83 17.87 -28.90
CA LEU A 532 -27.06 18.51 -27.61
C LEU A 532 -25.92 19.48 -27.33
N VAL A 533 -26.28 20.71 -26.94
CA VAL A 533 -25.34 21.76 -26.55
C VAL A 533 -25.62 22.20 -25.12
N GLU A 534 -24.65 22.09 -24.24
CA GLU A 534 -24.74 22.54 -22.84
C GLU A 534 -23.48 23.30 -22.40
N GLU A 535 -23.65 24.19 -21.43
CA GLU A 535 -22.56 24.96 -20.82
C GLU A 535 -22.16 24.38 -19.45
N TYR A 536 -20.85 24.34 -19.21
CA TYR A 536 -20.21 23.83 -17.99
C TYR A 536 -19.05 24.75 -17.57
N ASN A 537 -18.65 24.70 -16.31
CA ASN A 537 -17.43 25.32 -15.82
C ASN A 537 -16.21 24.40 -16.00
N THR A 538 -16.40 23.10 -15.76
CA THR A 538 -15.36 22.07 -15.85
C THR A 538 -15.86 20.87 -16.66
N VAL A 539 -15.00 20.32 -17.52
CA VAL A 539 -15.26 19.06 -18.24
C VAL A 539 -14.15 18.07 -17.88
N LEU A 540 -14.53 16.94 -17.27
CA LEU A 540 -13.66 15.87 -16.81
C LEU A 540 -13.74 14.68 -17.76
N PHE A 541 -12.64 14.31 -18.41
CA PHE A 541 -12.54 13.05 -19.17
C PHE A 541 -12.09 11.89 -18.27
N ALA A 542 -12.97 10.91 -18.11
CA ALA A 542 -12.75 9.68 -17.35
C ALA A 542 -13.09 8.43 -18.21
N ILE A 543 -12.72 8.48 -19.49
CA ILE A 543 -13.07 7.50 -20.53
C ILE A 543 -12.15 6.26 -20.62
N GLY A 544 -11.21 6.12 -19.69
CA GLY A 544 -10.22 5.04 -19.64
C GLY A 544 -8.80 5.57 -19.44
N ARG A 545 -7.83 4.65 -19.36
CA ARG A 545 -6.40 4.95 -19.26
C ARG A 545 -5.64 4.14 -20.32
N ASP A 546 -4.65 4.76 -20.95
CA ASP A 546 -3.72 4.08 -21.86
C ASP A 546 -2.42 3.78 -21.10
N ALA A 547 -1.80 2.61 -21.34
CA ALA A 547 -0.59 2.18 -20.64
C ALA A 547 0.66 2.93 -21.11
N CYS A 548 1.59 3.17 -20.19
CA CYS A 548 2.83 3.91 -20.44
C CYS A 548 3.94 3.04 -21.06
N THR A 549 3.64 2.34 -22.16
CA THR A 549 4.60 1.52 -22.92
C THR A 549 5.27 2.27 -24.08
N ASP A 550 4.65 3.37 -24.53
CA ASP A 550 5.15 4.15 -25.65
C ASP A 550 6.35 5.02 -25.25
N LYS A 551 7.24 5.28 -26.21
CA LYS A 551 8.41 6.18 -26.09
C LYS A 551 9.51 5.75 -25.11
N ILE A 552 9.28 4.73 -24.26
CA ILE A 552 10.30 4.16 -23.36
C ILE A 552 11.24 3.15 -24.04
N GLY A 553 11.18 2.98 -25.36
CA GLY A 553 12.22 2.27 -26.13
C GLY A 553 12.13 0.74 -26.14
N LEU A 554 10.97 0.16 -25.80
CA LEU A 554 10.75 -1.29 -25.71
C LEU A 554 11.17 -2.05 -26.97
N GLU A 555 11.01 -1.41 -28.13
CA GLU A 555 11.42 -1.93 -29.43
C GLU A 555 12.94 -2.20 -29.51
N ASN A 556 13.77 -1.38 -28.86
CA ASN A 556 15.23 -1.51 -28.86
C ASN A 556 15.69 -2.65 -27.92
N ALA A 557 14.91 -2.92 -26.87
CA ALA A 557 15.11 -4.07 -26.00
C ALA A 557 14.46 -5.38 -26.51
N GLY A 558 13.69 -5.33 -27.62
CA GLY A 558 12.98 -6.48 -28.18
C GLY A 558 11.72 -6.91 -27.39
N VAL A 559 11.22 -6.08 -26.48
CA VAL A 559 10.02 -6.36 -25.66
C VAL A 559 8.76 -6.19 -26.51
N LYS A 560 7.88 -7.19 -26.49
CA LYS A 560 6.65 -7.24 -27.30
C LYS A 560 5.46 -6.65 -26.55
N VAL A 561 4.86 -5.61 -27.14
CA VAL A 561 3.61 -5.00 -26.68
C VAL A 561 2.42 -5.60 -27.44
N ASN A 562 1.29 -5.84 -26.76
CA ASN A 562 0.02 -6.17 -27.41
C ASN A 562 -0.48 -4.94 -28.18
N LYS A 563 -0.49 -5.02 -29.52
CA LYS A 563 -0.91 -3.93 -30.41
C LYS A 563 -2.35 -3.44 -30.21
N LYS A 564 -3.22 -4.24 -29.58
CA LYS A 564 -4.64 -3.88 -29.36
C LYS A 564 -4.85 -3.10 -28.06
N SER A 565 -4.18 -3.49 -26.97
CA SER A 565 -4.33 -2.87 -25.65
C SER A 565 -3.22 -1.88 -25.31
N GLY A 566 -2.10 -1.89 -26.03
CA GLY A 566 -0.90 -1.14 -25.66
C GLY A 566 -0.22 -1.70 -24.41
N LYS A 567 -0.48 -2.96 -24.03
CA LYS A 567 -0.01 -3.55 -22.77
C LYS A 567 0.99 -4.69 -22.96
N LEU A 568 1.68 -5.04 -21.89
CA LEU A 568 2.69 -6.08 -21.86
C LEU A 568 2.10 -7.45 -21.50
N ASN A 569 2.35 -8.44 -22.36
CA ASN A 569 2.08 -9.83 -22.05
C ASN A 569 3.25 -10.40 -21.25
N THR A 570 2.97 -11.06 -20.12
CA THR A 570 3.99 -11.66 -19.25
C THR A 570 3.60 -13.04 -18.76
N VAL A 571 4.58 -13.84 -18.37
CA VAL A 571 4.40 -15.08 -17.60
C VAL A 571 5.11 -14.91 -16.27
N HIS A 572 4.39 -14.98 -15.15
CA HIS A 572 4.92 -14.68 -13.81
C HIS A 572 5.74 -13.38 -13.75
N GLU A 573 5.14 -12.32 -14.29
CA GLU A 573 5.69 -10.97 -14.42
C GLU A 573 6.91 -10.84 -15.35
N GLN A 574 7.43 -11.92 -15.94
CA GLN A 574 8.52 -11.91 -16.93
C GLN A 574 8.00 -11.62 -18.34
N THR A 575 8.67 -10.74 -19.09
CA THR A 575 8.36 -10.46 -20.50
C THR A 575 8.93 -11.55 -21.42
N ASN A 576 8.87 -11.36 -22.74
CA ASN A 576 9.56 -12.22 -23.70
C ASN A 576 11.10 -12.04 -23.73
N ILE A 577 11.65 -11.20 -22.86
CA ILE A 577 13.10 -10.96 -22.70
C ILE A 577 13.46 -11.35 -21.27
N GLU A 578 14.39 -12.30 -21.11
CA GLU A 578 14.60 -13.02 -19.85
C GLU A 578 14.93 -12.11 -18.65
N ASN A 579 15.66 -11.02 -18.87
CA ASN A 579 16.06 -10.09 -17.83
C ASN A 579 15.09 -8.90 -17.62
N ILE A 580 14.00 -8.83 -18.38
CA ILE A 580 13.01 -7.74 -18.31
C ILE A 580 11.66 -8.26 -17.85
N TYR A 581 11.15 -7.64 -16.80
CA TYR A 581 9.89 -7.96 -16.12
C TYR A 581 8.94 -6.75 -16.17
N ALA A 582 7.66 -6.95 -15.90
CA ALA A 582 6.67 -5.87 -15.82
C ALA A 582 5.63 -6.13 -14.71
N ILE A 583 5.15 -5.07 -14.06
CA ILE A 583 4.19 -5.16 -12.94
C ILE A 583 3.18 -4.00 -12.94
N GLY A 584 2.00 -4.25 -12.36
CA GLY A 584 0.92 -3.26 -12.27
C GLY A 584 0.27 -2.97 -13.62
N ASP A 585 -0.28 -1.77 -13.77
CA ASP A 585 -1.27 -1.42 -14.81
C ASP A 585 -0.78 -1.55 -16.26
N VAL A 586 0.54 -1.70 -16.48
CA VAL A 586 1.14 -1.99 -17.80
C VAL A 586 0.89 -3.43 -18.27
N LEU A 587 0.47 -4.34 -17.39
CA LEU A 587 0.21 -5.74 -17.69
C LEU A 587 -1.14 -5.92 -18.41
N ASP A 588 -1.13 -6.74 -19.46
CA ASP A 588 -2.33 -7.07 -20.22
C ASP A 588 -3.20 -8.08 -19.47
N GLY A 589 -4.51 -7.86 -19.43
CA GLY A 589 -5.48 -8.75 -18.79
C GLY A 589 -5.43 -8.84 -17.24
N MET A 590 -4.55 -8.09 -16.56
CA MET A 590 -4.43 -8.09 -15.10
C MET A 590 -5.20 -6.92 -14.44
N PRO A 591 -5.75 -7.07 -13.22
CA PRO A 591 -6.43 -5.98 -12.52
C PRO A 591 -5.51 -4.79 -12.17
N GLU A 592 -5.92 -3.60 -12.59
CA GLU A 592 -5.21 -2.32 -12.41
C GLU A 592 -5.42 -1.74 -11.00
N LEU A 593 -4.86 -2.41 -9.99
CA LEU A 593 -5.08 -2.08 -8.58
C LEU A 593 -3.77 -1.95 -7.80
N THR A 594 -3.71 -0.95 -6.91
CA THR A 594 -2.53 -0.66 -6.08
C THR A 594 -2.05 -1.86 -5.24
N PRO A 595 -2.91 -2.60 -4.51
CA PRO A 595 -2.47 -3.78 -3.75
C PRO A 595 -1.92 -4.89 -4.65
N VAL A 596 -2.47 -5.05 -5.86
CA VAL A 596 -2.02 -6.02 -6.86
C VAL A 596 -0.61 -5.67 -7.32
N ALA A 597 -0.38 -4.42 -7.74
CA ALA A 597 0.94 -3.93 -8.17
C ALA A 597 2.00 -4.05 -7.06
N ILE A 598 1.63 -3.76 -5.80
CA ILE A 598 2.52 -3.92 -4.64
C ILE A 598 2.86 -5.40 -4.43
N GLN A 599 1.87 -6.27 -4.33
CA GLN A 599 2.09 -7.67 -3.97
C GLN A 599 2.75 -8.49 -5.09
N SER A 600 2.46 -8.20 -6.36
CA SER A 600 3.18 -8.79 -7.48
C SER A 600 4.65 -8.36 -7.48
N GLY A 601 4.91 -7.07 -7.24
CA GLY A 601 6.27 -6.52 -7.09
C GLY A 601 7.07 -7.14 -5.94
N LEU A 602 6.46 -7.28 -4.76
CA LEU A 602 7.09 -7.92 -3.59
C LEU A 602 7.43 -9.40 -3.87
N ARG A 603 6.49 -10.17 -4.43
CA ARG A 603 6.73 -11.57 -4.80
C ARG A 603 7.82 -11.69 -5.88
N LEU A 604 7.79 -10.84 -6.90
CA LEU A 604 8.81 -10.80 -7.95
C LEU A 604 10.21 -10.53 -7.35
N ALA A 605 10.38 -9.49 -6.52
CA ALA A 605 11.66 -9.19 -5.87
C ALA A 605 12.21 -10.38 -5.07
N ARG A 606 11.35 -11.10 -4.34
CA ARG A 606 11.72 -12.31 -3.60
C ARG A 606 12.14 -13.47 -4.50
N ARG A 607 11.51 -13.64 -5.67
CA ARG A 607 11.95 -14.64 -6.66
C ARG A 607 13.30 -14.29 -7.28
N LEU A 608 13.55 -13.00 -7.55
CA LEU A 608 14.76 -12.55 -8.21
C LEU A 608 16.01 -12.50 -7.31
N PHE A 609 15.83 -12.19 -6.01
CA PHE A 609 16.95 -11.89 -5.09
C PHE A 609 16.87 -12.64 -3.75
N GLY A 610 15.76 -13.32 -3.45
CA GLY A 610 15.53 -13.98 -2.15
C GLY A 610 15.29 -15.49 -2.22
N GLY A 611 15.54 -16.13 -3.37
CA GLY A 611 15.36 -17.58 -3.55
C GLY A 611 13.91 -18.09 -3.47
N ALA A 612 12.91 -17.21 -3.46
CA ALA A 612 11.52 -17.63 -3.37
C ALA A 612 11.02 -18.21 -4.70
N THR A 613 10.06 -19.13 -4.65
CA THR A 613 9.40 -19.70 -5.83
C THR A 613 7.95 -19.22 -6.01
N GLU A 614 7.39 -18.51 -5.02
CA GLU A 614 5.99 -18.08 -4.99
C GLU A 614 5.66 -17.01 -6.04
N THR A 615 4.65 -17.27 -6.86
CA THR A 615 4.11 -16.35 -7.87
C THR A 615 2.93 -15.57 -7.33
N TYR A 616 2.63 -14.38 -7.88
CA TYR A 616 1.40 -13.68 -7.49
C TYR A 616 0.19 -14.34 -8.14
N ASP A 617 -0.79 -14.70 -7.31
CA ASP A 617 -2.09 -15.21 -7.77
C ASP A 617 -3.07 -14.05 -8.00
N TYR A 618 -3.47 -13.87 -9.25
CA TYR A 618 -4.38 -12.84 -9.72
C TYR A 618 -5.88 -13.21 -9.62
N GLN A 619 -6.22 -14.35 -8.98
CA GLN A 619 -7.61 -14.75 -8.79
C GLN A 619 -8.25 -14.16 -7.51
N MET A 620 -9.58 -14.00 -7.54
CA MET A 620 -10.40 -13.57 -6.40
C MET A 620 -9.88 -12.29 -5.70
N ILE A 621 -9.43 -11.30 -6.47
CA ILE A 621 -8.96 -10.02 -5.93
C ILE A 621 -10.19 -9.18 -5.51
N PRO A 622 -10.28 -8.74 -4.23
CA PRO A 622 -11.33 -7.83 -3.79
C PRO A 622 -11.15 -6.45 -4.44
N THR A 623 -12.26 -5.83 -4.85
CA THR A 623 -12.30 -4.49 -5.43
C THR A 623 -13.40 -3.68 -4.76
N THR A 624 -13.21 -2.36 -4.65
CA THR A 624 -14.25 -1.44 -4.16
C THR A 624 -14.31 -0.18 -5.03
N VAL A 625 -15.51 0.16 -5.48
CA VAL A 625 -15.84 1.42 -6.15
C VAL A 625 -16.43 2.37 -5.10
N PHE A 626 -15.79 3.52 -4.92
CA PHE A 626 -16.11 4.50 -3.88
C PHE A 626 -17.07 5.58 -4.42
N THR A 627 -18.20 5.13 -4.94
CA THR A 627 -19.35 5.98 -5.28
C THR A 627 -20.10 6.42 -4.02
N PRO A 628 -21.03 7.40 -4.09
CA PRO A 628 -21.78 7.89 -2.93
C PRO A 628 -22.47 6.78 -2.12
N LEU A 629 -22.89 5.72 -2.81
CA LEU A 629 -23.08 4.40 -2.23
C LEU A 629 -21.95 3.49 -2.71
N GLU A 630 -21.14 2.96 -1.79
CA GLU A 630 -19.96 2.19 -2.14
C GLU A 630 -20.33 0.79 -2.63
N TYR A 631 -19.54 0.25 -3.56
CA TYR A 631 -19.73 -1.10 -4.10
C TYR A 631 -18.47 -1.94 -3.91
N GLY A 632 -18.57 -2.98 -3.09
CA GLY A 632 -17.54 -3.99 -2.88
C GLY A 632 -17.84 -5.27 -3.67
N ALA A 633 -16.80 -5.86 -4.28
CA ALA A 633 -16.90 -7.07 -5.10
C ALA A 633 -15.70 -8.00 -4.90
N ILE A 634 -15.94 -9.32 -4.95
CA ILE A 634 -14.93 -10.38 -5.06
C ILE A 634 -15.38 -11.37 -6.13
N GLY A 635 -14.47 -11.82 -6.98
CA GLY A 635 -14.72 -12.92 -7.90
C GLY A 635 -15.48 -12.50 -9.16
N LEU A 636 -16.39 -13.35 -9.62
CA LEU A 636 -17.11 -13.18 -10.88
C LEU A 636 -18.38 -12.36 -10.69
N ALA A 637 -18.67 -11.48 -11.66
CA ALA A 637 -20.01 -10.97 -11.90
C ALA A 637 -20.99 -12.12 -12.21
N GLU A 638 -22.29 -11.90 -11.96
CA GLU A 638 -23.32 -12.91 -12.17
C GLU A 638 -23.39 -13.36 -13.64
N GLU A 639 -23.41 -12.42 -14.58
CA GLU A 639 -23.40 -12.68 -16.02
C GLU A 639 -22.17 -13.48 -16.49
N ASP A 640 -21.01 -13.31 -15.84
CA ASP A 640 -19.79 -14.06 -16.14
C ASP A 640 -19.80 -15.45 -15.48
N ALA A 641 -20.37 -15.59 -14.28
CA ALA A 641 -20.56 -16.87 -13.63
C ALA A 641 -21.53 -17.77 -14.41
N LEU A 642 -22.69 -17.23 -14.80
CA LEU A 642 -23.68 -17.91 -15.66
C LEU A 642 -23.03 -18.38 -16.97
N LYS A 643 -22.30 -17.48 -17.65
CA LYS A 643 -21.60 -17.80 -18.90
C LYS A 643 -20.48 -18.84 -18.74
N LYS A 644 -19.81 -18.88 -17.59
CA LYS A 644 -18.67 -19.78 -17.33
C LYS A 644 -19.11 -21.17 -16.88
N PHE A 645 -20.18 -21.27 -16.10
CA PHE A 645 -20.57 -22.51 -15.43
C PHE A 645 -21.91 -23.09 -15.92
N GLY A 646 -22.73 -22.34 -16.66
CA GLY A 646 -24.10 -22.71 -17.03
C GLY A 646 -25.11 -22.16 -16.03
N GLU A 647 -26.28 -21.74 -16.53
CA GLU A 647 -27.33 -21.11 -15.72
C GLU A 647 -27.90 -22.07 -14.68
N GLU A 648 -28.08 -23.34 -15.06
CA GLU A 648 -28.56 -24.41 -14.20
C GLU A 648 -27.61 -24.74 -13.03
N ASN A 649 -26.34 -24.36 -13.15
CA ASN A 649 -25.27 -24.66 -12.19
C ASN A 649 -24.96 -23.51 -11.23
N ILE A 650 -25.57 -22.33 -11.43
CA ILE A 650 -25.42 -21.17 -10.54
C ILE A 650 -26.65 -21.01 -9.66
N GLU A 651 -26.42 -20.67 -8.40
CA GLU A 651 -27.45 -20.18 -7.48
C GLU A 651 -27.05 -18.79 -6.97
N VAL A 652 -28.01 -17.87 -6.88
CA VAL A 652 -27.74 -16.49 -6.43
C VAL A 652 -28.60 -16.17 -5.23
N TYR A 653 -27.95 -16.14 -4.06
CA TYR A 653 -28.55 -15.72 -2.81
C TYR A 653 -28.43 -14.20 -2.69
N HIS A 654 -29.50 -13.50 -2.30
CA HIS A 654 -29.49 -12.04 -2.29
C HIS A 654 -30.48 -11.42 -1.30
N THR A 655 -30.25 -10.17 -0.93
CA THR A 655 -31.19 -9.38 -0.12
C THR A 655 -31.11 -7.88 -0.40
N LEU A 656 -32.20 -7.16 -0.11
CA LEU A 656 -32.18 -5.72 0.18
C LEU A 656 -32.00 -5.53 1.68
N TYR A 657 -31.27 -4.52 2.10
CA TYR A 657 -31.07 -4.24 3.53
C TYR A 657 -31.05 -2.74 3.81
N ARG A 658 -31.30 -2.35 5.06
CA ARG A 658 -31.18 -0.97 5.53
C ARG A 658 -30.12 -0.90 6.63
N PRO A 659 -29.06 -0.07 6.51
CA PRO A 659 -28.16 0.21 7.64
C PRO A 659 -28.95 0.75 8.83
N LEU A 660 -28.62 0.35 10.07
CA LEU A 660 -29.34 0.82 11.26
C LEU A 660 -29.19 2.35 11.43
N GLU A 661 -28.02 2.88 11.08
CA GLU A 661 -27.68 4.29 11.07
C GLU A 661 -28.59 5.12 10.14
N TRP A 662 -29.18 4.48 9.14
CA TRP A 662 -30.08 5.09 8.15
C TRP A 662 -31.56 5.09 8.58
N THR A 663 -31.89 4.51 9.73
CA THR A 663 -33.27 4.50 10.25
C THR A 663 -33.71 5.89 10.74
N VAL A 664 -32.96 6.49 11.67
CA VAL A 664 -33.28 7.78 12.31
C VAL A 664 -33.28 8.97 11.32
N PRO A 665 -32.32 9.10 10.38
CA PRO A 665 -32.37 10.16 9.36
C PRO A 665 -33.48 9.99 8.31
N GLY A 666 -34.16 8.83 8.26
CA GLY A 666 -35.23 8.59 7.30
C GLY A 666 -34.78 8.27 5.87
N HIS A 667 -33.53 7.82 5.67
CA HIS A 667 -33.02 7.41 4.35
C HIS A 667 -33.82 6.24 3.75
N ALA A 668 -33.93 6.20 2.43
CA ALA A 668 -34.68 5.19 1.69
C ALA A 668 -34.07 3.77 1.81
N GLU A 669 -34.94 2.76 1.85
CA GLU A 669 -34.57 1.36 2.13
C GLU A 669 -34.11 0.56 0.90
N SER A 670 -34.39 1.04 -0.31
CA SER A 670 -34.42 0.23 -1.54
C SER A 670 -33.08 0.09 -2.29
N HIS A 671 -32.02 0.77 -1.82
CA HIS A 671 -30.77 0.92 -2.56
C HIS A 671 -29.63 0.02 -2.08
N CYS A 672 -29.54 -0.23 -0.78
CA CYS A 672 -28.53 -1.12 -0.22
C CYS A 672 -28.90 -2.58 -0.55
N TYR A 673 -27.96 -3.31 -1.15
CA TYR A 673 -28.21 -4.62 -1.74
C TYR A 673 -26.96 -5.50 -1.65
N ALA A 674 -27.14 -6.80 -1.44
CA ALA A 674 -26.04 -7.76 -1.45
C ALA A 674 -26.42 -9.06 -2.15
N LYS A 675 -25.42 -9.75 -2.69
CA LYS A 675 -25.58 -11.11 -3.23
C LYS A 675 -24.32 -11.97 -3.10
N LEU A 676 -24.54 -13.28 -2.95
CA LEU A 676 -23.56 -14.34 -3.12
C LEU A 676 -23.93 -15.15 -4.37
N ILE A 677 -22.95 -15.37 -5.23
CA ILE A 677 -23.07 -16.19 -6.44
C ILE A 677 -22.36 -17.51 -6.15
N CYS A 678 -23.11 -18.60 -6.11
CA CYS A 678 -22.67 -19.91 -5.68
C CYS A 678 -22.68 -20.90 -6.85
N ASN A 679 -21.62 -21.71 -6.98
CA ASN A 679 -21.53 -22.78 -7.97
C ASN A 679 -22.02 -24.11 -7.38
N LYS A 680 -23.20 -24.58 -7.81
CA LYS A 680 -23.82 -25.83 -7.35
C LYS A 680 -23.00 -27.08 -7.69
N LEU A 681 -22.10 -27.02 -8.67
CA LEU A 681 -21.21 -28.13 -9.03
C LEU A 681 -20.03 -28.33 -8.06
N ASP A 682 -19.76 -27.37 -7.15
CA ASP A 682 -18.62 -27.40 -6.22
C ASP A 682 -19.06 -27.12 -4.76
N ASP A 683 -20.02 -27.91 -4.24
CA ASP A 683 -20.55 -27.80 -2.86
C ASP A 683 -21.01 -26.37 -2.51
N GLU A 684 -21.65 -25.68 -3.47
CA GLU A 684 -22.06 -24.28 -3.36
C GLU A 684 -20.91 -23.31 -3.05
N ARG A 685 -19.73 -23.55 -3.65
CA ARG A 685 -18.59 -22.64 -3.66
C ARG A 685 -19.03 -21.21 -4.01
N VAL A 686 -18.70 -20.26 -3.16
CA VAL A 686 -18.89 -18.83 -3.48
C VAL A 686 -17.88 -18.43 -4.54
N VAL A 687 -18.36 -18.18 -5.76
CA VAL A 687 -17.56 -17.74 -6.92
C VAL A 687 -17.69 -16.24 -7.21
N GLY A 688 -18.65 -15.57 -6.58
CA GLY A 688 -18.82 -14.13 -6.59
C GLY A 688 -19.48 -13.63 -5.30
N LEU A 689 -19.05 -12.47 -4.80
CA LEU A 689 -19.67 -11.75 -3.68
C LEU A 689 -19.78 -10.28 -4.07
N HIS A 690 -20.96 -9.69 -3.88
CA HIS A 690 -21.22 -8.28 -4.18
C HIS A 690 -22.00 -7.63 -3.05
N ILE A 691 -21.60 -6.43 -2.63
CA ILE A 691 -22.33 -5.58 -1.68
C ILE A 691 -22.32 -4.13 -2.14
N LEU A 692 -23.49 -3.52 -2.16
CA LEU A 692 -23.74 -2.11 -2.42
C LEU A 692 -24.28 -1.48 -1.14
N GLY A 693 -23.53 -0.58 -0.53
CA GLY A 693 -23.88 0.08 0.72
C GLY A 693 -22.72 0.88 1.34
N PRO A 694 -22.94 1.59 2.46
CA PRO A 694 -21.84 2.21 3.21
C PRO A 694 -20.75 1.20 3.60
N ASN A 695 -19.49 1.66 3.70
CA ASN A 695 -18.34 0.89 4.20
C ASN A 695 -18.05 -0.42 3.42
N ALA A 696 -18.48 -0.51 2.16
CA ALA A 696 -18.43 -1.75 1.39
C ALA A 696 -17.01 -2.34 1.25
N GLY A 697 -15.97 -1.49 1.25
CA GLY A 697 -14.58 -1.94 1.21
C GLY A 697 -14.14 -2.68 2.48
N GLU A 698 -14.54 -2.18 3.65
CA GLU A 698 -14.18 -2.78 4.95
C GLU A 698 -14.90 -4.13 5.11
N ILE A 699 -16.19 -4.20 4.72
CA ILE A 699 -17.00 -5.43 4.71
C ILE A 699 -16.38 -6.49 3.78
N THR A 700 -16.07 -6.09 2.54
CA THR A 700 -15.57 -7.01 1.49
C THR A 700 -14.21 -7.60 1.84
N GLN A 701 -13.32 -6.84 2.47
CA GLN A 701 -11.94 -7.26 2.72
C GLN A 701 -11.83 -8.54 3.58
N GLY A 702 -12.74 -8.74 4.55
CA GLY A 702 -12.76 -9.96 5.38
C GLY A 702 -13.10 -11.21 4.56
N TYR A 703 -14.20 -11.16 3.79
CA TYR A 703 -14.67 -12.30 3.00
C TYR A 703 -13.69 -12.73 1.90
N ALA A 704 -12.84 -11.83 1.41
CA ALA A 704 -11.81 -12.17 0.43
C ALA A 704 -10.85 -13.27 0.92
N VAL A 705 -10.58 -13.35 2.23
CA VAL A 705 -9.77 -14.43 2.82
C VAL A 705 -10.52 -15.75 2.77
N GLY A 706 -11.79 -15.77 3.20
CA GLY A 706 -12.63 -16.98 3.17
C GLY A 706 -12.87 -17.51 1.76
N ILE A 707 -13.20 -16.63 0.81
CA ILE A 707 -13.42 -17.02 -0.60
C ILE A 707 -12.13 -17.55 -1.23
N ARG A 708 -10.96 -16.97 -0.93
CA ARG A 708 -9.66 -17.51 -1.38
C ARG A 708 -9.29 -18.87 -0.75
N LEU A 709 -9.81 -19.18 0.43
CA LEU A 709 -9.71 -20.51 1.06
C LEU A 709 -10.75 -21.51 0.53
N GLY A 710 -11.66 -21.07 -0.35
CA GLY A 710 -12.77 -21.86 -0.84
C GLY A 710 -13.92 -21.92 0.14
N ALA A 711 -14.49 -20.78 0.55
CA ALA A 711 -15.76 -20.75 1.27
C ALA A 711 -16.93 -21.27 0.41
N THR A 712 -17.84 -22.00 1.05
CA THR A 712 -19.15 -22.44 0.52
C THR A 712 -20.28 -21.60 1.12
N LYS A 713 -21.47 -21.62 0.53
CA LYS A 713 -22.68 -21.03 1.14
C LYS A 713 -22.91 -21.51 2.58
N ARG A 714 -22.70 -22.80 2.83
CA ARG A 714 -22.79 -23.43 4.17
C ARG A 714 -21.82 -22.81 5.19
N ASP A 715 -20.65 -22.34 4.77
CA ASP A 715 -19.69 -21.72 5.70
C ASP A 715 -20.13 -20.31 6.14
N PHE A 716 -20.83 -19.58 5.25
CA PHE A 716 -21.49 -18.32 5.59
C PHE A 716 -22.64 -18.55 6.57
N ASP A 717 -23.49 -19.55 6.33
CA ASP A 717 -24.67 -19.85 7.16
C ASP A 717 -24.30 -20.38 8.56
N ASN A 718 -23.15 -21.07 8.68
CA ASN A 718 -22.63 -21.52 9.97
C ASN A 718 -21.89 -20.43 10.75
N THR A 719 -21.67 -19.24 10.17
CA THR A 719 -20.96 -18.13 10.82
C THR A 719 -21.95 -17.25 11.57
N THR A 720 -21.76 -17.04 12.88
CA THR A 720 -22.59 -16.11 13.65
C THR A 720 -22.32 -14.66 13.22
N GLY A 721 -23.36 -13.95 12.81
CA GLY A 721 -23.32 -12.51 12.53
C GLY A 721 -22.99 -11.65 13.77
N ILE A 722 -22.40 -10.48 13.55
CA ILE A 722 -22.20 -9.45 14.59
C ILE A 722 -23.34 -8.44 14.45
N HIS A 723 -24.11 -8.24 15.51
CA HIS A 723 -25.32 -7.41 15.48
C HIS A 723 -25.20 -6.16 16.36
N PRO A 724 -25.64 -4.97 15.90
CA PRO A 724 -26.05 -4.64 14.53
C PRO A 724 -24.84 -4.32 13.64
N THR A 725 -24.71 -4.95 12.47
CA THR A 725 -23.74 -4.55 11.44
C THR A 725 -24.27 -4.79 10.03
N GLN A 726 -23.86 -3.94 9.08
CA GLN A 726 -24.18 -4.14 7.66
C GLN A 726 -23.63 -5.46 7.09
N SER A 727 -22.60 -6.05 7.70
CA SER A 727 -21.94 -7.27 7.22
C SER A 727 -22.72 -8.54 7.58
N GLU A 728 -23.54 -8.52 8.64
CA GLU A 728 -24.20 -9.73 9.16
C GLU A 728 -25.22 -10.32 8.19
N ILE A 729 -25.76 -9.51 7.27
CA ILE A 729 -26.70 -9.96 6.23
C ILE A 729 -26.17 -11.12 5.41
N PHE A 730 -24.85 -11.24 5.24
CA PHE A 730 -24.22 -12.34 4.50
C PHE A 730 -24.31 -13.69 5.22
N THR A 731 -24.55 -13.72 6.54
CA THR A 731 -24.71 -14.96 7.33
C THR A 731 -26.15 -15.47 7.36
N THR A 732 -27.10 -14.75 6.75
CA THR A 732 -28.54 -15.05 6.82
C THR A 732 -29.25 -14.99 5.46
N LEU A 733 -28.52 -14.93 4.34
CA LEU A 733 -29.13 -14.92 3.00
C LEU A 733 -29.83 -16.25 2.69
N THR A 734 -31.17 -16.23 2.66
CA THR A 734 -32.02 -17.40 2.36
C THR A 734 -32.74 -17.27 1.02
N VAL A 735 -33.14 -16.06 0.63
CA VAL A 735 -33.84 -15.79 -0.64
C VAL A 735 -32.89 -16.01 -1.82
N THR A 736 -33.40 -16.69 -2.86
CA THR A 736 -32.66 -16.98 -4.10
C THR A 736 -33.34 -16.36 -5.31
N LYS A 737 -32.57 -16.01 -6.34
CA LYS A 737 -33.15 -15.56 -7.62
C LYS A 737 -34.01 -16.63 -8.30
N SER A 738 -33.68 -17.90 -8.14
CA SER A 738 -34.41 -18.99 -8.81
C SER A 738 -35.75 -19.33 -8.16
N SER A 739 -35.97 -19.03 -6.87
CA SER A 739 -37.28 -19.18 -6.23
C SER A 739 -38.29 -18.10 -6.65
N GLY A 740 -37.83 -16.97 -7.19
CA GLY A 740 -38.67 -15.89 -7.67
C GLY A 740 -39.41 -15.11 -6.57
N GLU A 741 -38.99 -15.27 -5.31
CA GLU A 741 -39.52 -14.53 -4.17
C GLU A 741 -39.21 -13.03 -4.28
N GLU A 742 -40.16 -12.18 -3.87
CA GLU A 742 -39.94 -10.72 -3.84
C GLU A 742 -38.98 -10.33 -2.71
N LEU A 743 -38.03 -9.46 -3.03
CA LEU A 743 -37.12 -8.89 -2.04
C LEU A 743 -37.83 -7.85 -1.18
N THR A 744 -38.17 -8.23 0.05
CA THR A 744 -38.44 -7.29 1.13
C THR A 744 -37.11 -6.82 1.74
N SER A 745 -37.04 -5.58 2.23
CA SER A 745 -35.87 -5.09 2.95
C SER A 745 -35.73 -5.85 4.28
N SER A 746 -34.61 -6.54 4.49
CA SER A 746 -34.29 -7.21 5.75
C SER A 746 -33.47 -6.30 6.66
N GLY A 747 -33.97 -6.04 7.86
CA GLY A 747 -33.37 -5.20 8.91
C GLY A 747 -34.19 -5.27 10.20
N CYS A 748 -33.76 -4.55 11.24
CA CYS A 748 -34.53 -4.37 12.48
C CYS A 748 -35.58 -3.25 12.36
#